data_AF-A0AAV3XA62-F1
#
_entry.id   AF-A0AAV3XA62-F1
#
_cell.length_a   1.000
_cell.length_b   1.000
_cell.length_c   1.000
_cell.angle_alpha   90.00
_cell.angle_beta   90.00
_cell.angle_gamma   90.00
#
_symmetry.space_group_name_H-M   'P 1'
#
loop_
_entity.id
_entity.type
_entity.pdbx_description
1 polymer ?
#
loop_
_entity_poly.entity_id
_entity_poly.type
_entity_poly.pdbx_seq_one_letter_code
_entity_poly.pdbx_strand_id
1 'polypeptide(L)'
;MPAINLSNPYSQEFNLLGNSGTSNPWIDDSTIGGWYANRTTYAAGTGSSNTGALYSFGSVSSDRGLGSVVSGGTGTVLWGVRFVNNTANTISSLNIGYVGEQWRTAGSVTTSPSVAQKLDFQYQIGASSLTSGTWIDFAPLDFTSPTFGTTSPSALDGNAAANRRNLSASLSGLSIAPGQEIWLRWSDSNDANNDHGLAIDDFSISAGFAIPAGITITQSGGSTDVNEQGETSDTYTIALNTVPAGAVNMAIASDAQTLISSDGVTFSNSINLSFTDTTPQTITVKAVNDTAIESSPHTGVITHTITSSADSAYSNTLTPIPNLSVNITDNDTAPAIRIRDIQGTAHRSPLEGQTVSNVGGIVTALRSNGFYLQDPNPDNNDATAEGIFVFTASAPTVSVGDSVRVNGKVSEFRPGGTGGINNLTITQITNPTIEKLSSGNPLPAVTIIGINGRPIPNQIIDNDAVGGTVENPATLFDPAQDGIDFYESLEGMLVGVNNAVVVGPTNDFGEIPVLADNGVNAGERTARGGIRIQPGDFNPERIIIDDAIVSHPPQVNVGDTFNNLITGVIDYSFGNFKLLNTAPLPTVTSGGLTPETTALIGTQDQLTVATFNVENLDPSDGSVKFNRLASAIVNNLKSPDVISLEEIQDNNGATNDSVVDASVTYQTLINAIATAGGPTYEYRQINPVDDQDGGEPGGNIRVGFLFNPNRVSFVDRPSGTSTSSTTVNNVGGDPQLSASPGRIDPTNSAFNASRKPLVGEFLFNGNRVFVIGNHFNSKGGDQPLFGRFQPPTLTSEAQRNQQATIVKDFVQSILAVDPNANVIVAGDLNDFECSNPLNILKSAGLNNPSETLPVNDRYTYNFDGNSQTLDYILSSQNLLNRLDGFDVVHINSEFADQVSDHDPLVARFNLPILINGTPNADNLVGTNRNEIINGQGGNDFISGQGGNDSINGGAGNNDRMFGGDGNDTIADPDGILGAHGGTGNDTINVTFAPTWDNNTNPNDAPRSDGKITGGYGNDDITVTMNDSRFFINLKGDEPVNQISNDPREGNDVITLLGSYGNSVVDLGGGNDRFNGGNGSDNVSGSGGDDIINGGAGGERISGDAGNDTLTGGTGSDRFVLATGKGTDLIADFTDNEDRIELSAGLSFAQIGVTQGTGVNASDTLIKLMANNELLAILSGVNSSNITAADFVSV
;
A
#
# COMPACT_ATOMS: atom_id res chain seq x y z
N MET A 1 52.43 75.87 2.63
CA MET A 1 53.12 74.74 3.29
C MET A 1 52.05 73.70 3.63
N PRO A 2 52.35 72.40 3.66
CA PRO A 2 51.38 71.42 4.16
C PRO A 2 51.36 71.40 5.68
N ALA A 3 50.24 71.00 6.27
CA ALA A 3 50.02 70.98 7.71
C ALA A 3 49.27 69.71 8.08
N ILE A 4 49.53 69.19 9.28
CA ILE A 4 48.87 68.01 9.79
C ILE A 4 47.51 68.39 10.39
N ASN A 5 46.48 67.62 10.05
CA ASN A 5 45.11 67.85 10.48
C ASN A 5 44.91 67.48 11.96
N LEU A 6 44.37 68.41 12.76
CA LEU A 6 44.08 68.20 14.19
C LEU A 6 42.72 67.53 14.49
N SER A 7 41.96 67.14 13.46
CA SER A 7 40.69 66.42 13.63
C SER A 7 40.85 65.03 14.23
N ASN A 8 42.04 64.45 14.15
CA ASN A 8 42.39 63.16 14.74
C ASN A 8 43.67 63.32 15.58
N PRO A 9 43.89 62.48 16.60
CA PRO A 9 45.19 62.37 17.24
C PRO A 9 46.28 62.04 16.21
N TYR A 10 47.45 62.66 16.34
CA TYR A 10 48.62 62.42 15.48
C TYR A 10 49.78 61.92 16.34
N SER A 11 50.54 60.94 15.83
CA SER A 11 51.78 60.48 16.43
C SER A 11 52.93 60.33 15.44
N GLN A 12 54.17 60.43 15.93
CA GLN A 12 55.40 60.29 15.15
C GLN A 12 56.52 59.65 15.99
N GLU A 13 56.92 58.44 15.59
CA GLU A 13 57.92 57.60 16.28
C GLU A 13 59.33 57.71 15.66
N PHE A 14 59.54 58.63 14.69
CA PHE A 14 60.81 58.92 13.96
C PHE A 14 61.67 57.75 13.38
N ASN A 15 61.24 56.49 13.50
CA ASN A 15 61.96 55.27 13.16
C ASN A 15 62.34 55.16 11.67
N LEU A 16 61.66 55.88 10.80
CA LEU A 16 61.90 55.89 9.36
C LEU A 16 63.01 56.85 8.92
N LEU A 17 63.59 57.63 9.84
CA LEU A 17 64.76 58.46 9.53
C LEU A 17 66.00 57.59 9.22
N GLY A 18 66.88 58.12 8.37
CA GLY A 18 68.07 57.42 7.92
C GLY A 18 68.93 56.91 9.07
N ASN A 19 69.38 55.64 8.98
CA ASN A 19 70.18 54.97 10.00
C ASN A 19 71.71 55.05 9.76
N SER A 20 72.13 55.69 8.67
CA SER A 20 73.54 55.93 8.32
C SER A 20 73.67 57.22 7.49
N GLY A 21 74.90 57.75 7.35
CA GLY A 21 75.21 58.96 6.58
C GLY A 21 75.33 60.24 7.41
N THR A 22 76.25 61.13 7.04
CA THR A 22 76.55 62.39 7.77
C THR A 22 75.99 63.65 7.10
N SER A 23 75.30 63.51 5.97
CA SER A 23 74.72 64.63 5.20
C SER A 23 73.44 64.17 4.48
N ASN A 24 72.56 63.47 5.19
CA ASN A 24 71.28 63.04 4.64
C ASN A 24 70.42 64.27 4.34
N PRO A 25 69.77 64.35 3.17
CA PRO A 25 68.96 65.52 2.81
C PRO A 25 67.77 65.64 3.75
N TRP A 26 67.60 66.84 4.31
CA TRP A 26 66.37 67.25 4.97
C TRP A 26 65.56 68.12 4.01
N ILE A 27 64.38 67.64 3.64
CA ILE A 27 63.41 68.35 2.82
C ILE A 27 62.18 68.54 3.68
N ASP A 28 61.90 69.80 4.02
CA ASP A 28 60.72 70.19 4.78
C ASP A 28 59.45 69.57 4.17
N ASP A 29 58.61 68.98 5.04
CA ASP A 29 57.37 68.28 4.72
C ASP A 29 57.51 67.00 3.85
N SER A 30 58.72 66.64 3.42
CA SER A 30 58.94 65.41 2.63
C SER A 30 59.83 64.39 3.35
N THR A 31 60.76 64.82 4.20
CA THR A 31 61.56 63.90 5.02
C THR A 31 60.70 63.26 6.10
N ILE A 32 59.86 64.06 6.75
CA ILE A 32 58.71 63.61 7.55
C ILE A 32 57.56 64.57 7.25
N GLY A 33 56.39 64.03 6.88
CA GLY A 33 55.22 64.84 6.51
C GLY A 33 54.81 65.78 7.65
N GLY A 34 54.70 67.08 7.36
CA GLY A 34 54.36 68.13 8.32
C GLY A 34 55.51 68.63 9.20
N TRP A 35 56.73 68.08 9.07
CA TRP A 35 57.90 68.47 9.85
C TRP A 35 58.86 69.35 9.06
N TYR A 36 59.51 70.26 9.77
CA TYR A 36 60.39 71.28 9.23
C TYR A 36 61.66 71.37 10.06
N ALA A 37 62.76 71.86 9.48
CA ALA A 37 63.98 72.19 10.21
C ALA A 37 64.70 73.41 9.63
N ASN A 38 65.47 74.13 10.46
CA ASN A 38 66.35 75.20 9.97
C ASN A 38 67.69 74.66 9.41
N ARG A 39 67.73 73.38 9.04
CA ARG A 39 68.86 72.67 8.43
C ARG A 39 68.35 71.96 7.18
N THR A 40 69.17 71.95 6.14
CA THR A 40 68.87 71.25 4.88
C THR A 40 69.46 69.84 4.85
N THR A 41 70.16 69.43 5.91
CA THR A 41 70.69 68.08 6.09
C THR A 41 70.64 67.65 7.55
N TYR A 42 70.62 66.33 7.77
CA TYR A 42 70.78 65.70 9.09
C TYR A 42 71.80 64.55 9.02
N ALA A 43 72.38 64.20 10.16
CA ALA A 43 73.30 63.08 10.31
C ALA A 43 72.63 61.91 11.04
N ALA A 44 72.89 60.68 10.63
CA ALA A 44 72.53 59.51 11.42
C ALA A 44 73.66 59.17 12.38
N GLY A 45 73.36 59.02 13.67
CA GLY A 45 74.39 58.76 14.67
C GLY A 45 73.90 57.95 15.87
N THR A 46 74.85 57.41 16.62
CA THR A 46 74.59 56.69 17.89
C THR A 46 74.99 57.52 19.10
N GLY A 47 75.10 58.84 18.94
CA GLY A 47 75.63 59.74 19.98
C GLY A 47 77.16 59.78 20.09
N SER A 48 77.87 59.03 19.23
CA SER A 48 79.34 58.96 19.20
C SER A 48 80.04 60.17 18.58
N SER A 49 79.35 60.96 17.75
CA SER A 49 79.84 62.22 17.15
C SER A 49 79.58 63.43 18.05
N ASN A 50 80.50 64.41 18.07
CA ASN A 50 80.28 65.75 18.64
C ASN A 50 80.17 66.85 17.58
N THR A 51 80.07 66.50 16.30
CA THR A 51 79.90 67.49 15.23
C THR A 51 78.53 68.13 15.35
N GLY A 52 78.44 69.46 15.34
CA GLY A 52 77.14 70.11 15.38
C GLY A 52 76.30 69.82 14.13
N ALA A 53 75.07 69.31 14.31
CA ALA A 53 74.12 69.02 13.24
C ALA A 53 72.71 68.74 13.80
N LEU A 54 71.72 68.67 12.92
CA LEU A 54 70.49 67.92 13.18
C LEU A 54 70.82 66.43 13.06
N TYR A 55 70.27 65.60 13.94
CA TYR A 55 70.57 64.18 14.04
C TYR A 55 69.31 63.33 14.03
N SER A 56 69.40 62.18 13.35
CA SER A 56 68.61 61.01 13.67
C SER A 56 69.46 60.13 14.57
N PHE A 57 69.11 60.04 15.85
CA PHE A 57 69.82 59.22 16.82
C PHE A 57 69.21 57.84 16.93
N GLY A 58 70.04 56.79 17.04
CA GLY A 58 69.55 55.43 17.24
C GLY A 58 70.61 54.38 16.92
N SER A 59 70.64 53.31 17.71
CA SER A 59 71.57 52.17 17.55
C SER A 59 71.07 51.11 16.55
N VAL A 60 69.76 51.12 16.24
CA VAL A 60 69.09 50.25 15.26
C VAL A 60 68.12 51.07 14.38
N SER A 61 67.53 50.48 13.33
CA SER A 61 66.61 51.18 12.42
C SER A 61 65.14 51.20 12.87
N SER A 62 64.81 50.54 13.97
CA SER A 62 63.43 50.37 14.45
C SER A 62 63.09 51.23 15.67
N ASP A 63 64.05 52.03 16.16
CA ASP A 63 63.94 52.81 17.40
C ASP A 63 64.94 53.98 17.30
N ARG A 64 64.48 55.15 16.81
CA ARG A 64 65.31 56.31 16.47
C ARG A 64 64.67 57.65 16.81
N GLY A 65 65.25 58.43 17.71
CA GLY A 65 64.83 59.81 17.99
C GLY A 65 65.36 60.89 17.01
N LEU A 66 64.59 61.97 16.85
CA LEU A 66 65.00 63.18 16.11
C LEU A 66 65.56 64.22 17.09
N GLY A 67 66.80 64.66 16.88
CA GLY A 67 67.51 65.51 17.84
C GLY A 67 68.62 66.35 17.24
N SER A 68 69.48 66.91 18.09
CA SER A 68 70.64 67.68 17.65
C SER A 68 71.82 67.58 18.61
N VAL A 69 72.97 68.01 18.09
CA VAL A 69 74.15 68.45 18.86
C VAL A 69 74.49 69.82 18.28
N VAL A 70 74.77 70.83 19.10
CA VAL A 70 74.96 72.22 18.63
C VAL A 70 76.41 72.71 18.78
N SER A 71 77.34 71.79 19.01
CA SER A 71 78.76 72.08 19.23
C SER A 71 79.49 72.66 18.02
N GLY A 72 80.49 73.51 18.27
CA GLY A 72 81.41 73.99 17.24
C GLY A 72 80.91 75.21 16.46
N GLY A 73 80.01 76.01 17.03
CA GLY A 73 79.54 77.26 16.43
C GLY A 73 78.45 77.09 15.36
N THR A 74 77.71 75.97 15.39
CA THR A 74 76.67 75.65 14.40
C THR A 74 75.41 76.49 14.50
N GLY A 75 75.31 77.37 15.50
CA GLY A 75 74.12 78.18 15.79
C GLY A 75 72.92 77.33 16.19
N THR A 76 71.88 77.96 16.74
CA THR A 76 70.68 77.26 17.22
C THR A 76 70.11 76.31 16.16
N VAL A 77 69.87 75.05 16.54
CA VAL A 77 69.17 74.08 15.71
C VAL A 77 67.69 74.12 16.08
N LEU A 78 66.83 74.29 15.08
CA LEU A 78 65.38 74.39 15.23
C LEU A 78 64.73 73.32 14.36
N TRP A 79 63.88 72.50 14.94
CA TRP A 79 63.00 71.60 14.20
C TRP A 79 61.63 71.57 14.85
N GLY A 80 60.61 71.25 14.07
CA GLY A 80 59.24 71.32 14.55
C GLY A 80 58.23 70.86 13.54
N VAL A 81 56.97 70.88 13.98
CA VAL A 81 55.84 70.32 13.25
C VAL A 81 54.72 71.36 13.15
N ARG A 82 54.03 71.35 12.00
CA ARG A 82 52.97 72.29 11.68
C ARG A 82 51.61 71.60 11.62
N PHE A 83 50.64 72.16 12.32
CA PHE A 83 49.27 71.66 12.42
C PHE A 83 48.24 72.68 11.95
N VAL A 84 47.08 72.20 11.49
CA VAL A 84 45.92 73.02 11.14
C VAL A 84 44.68 72.50 11.85
N ASN A 85 43.86 73.42 12.40
CA ASN A 85 42.55 73.08 12.90
C ASN A 85 41.59 72.86 11.70
N ASN A 86 41.46 71.63 11.25
CA ASN A 86 40.51 71.26 10.20
C ASN A 86 39.14 70.82 10.75
N THR A 87 38.87 71.09 12.04
CA THR A 87 37.57 70.79 12.68
C THR A 87 36.61 71.95 12.54
N ALA A 88 35.33 71.72 12.80
CA ALA A 88 34.30 72.76 12.79
C ALA A 88 34.35 73.70 14.03
N ASN A 89 35.11 73.33 15.07
CA ASN A 89 35.11 74.00 16.37
C ASN A 89 36.45 74.68 16.66
N THR A 90 36.43 75.76 17.44
CA THR A 90 37.68 76.36 17.95
C THR A 90 38.35 75.40 18.93
N ILE A 91 39.61 75.04 18.67
CA ILE A 91 40.40 74.21 19.59
C ILE A 91 40.89 75.10 20.73
N SER A 92 40.58 74.67 21.96
CA SER A 92 40.82 75.40 23.20
C SER A 92 42.02 74.87 24.01
N SER A 93 42.43 73.64 23.73
CA SER A 93 43.64 73.02 24.29
C SER A 93 44.23 71.98 23.34
N LEU A 94 45.53 71.71 23.50
CA LEU A 94 46.22 70.61 22.82
C LEU A 94 46.94 69.75 23.85
N ASN A 95 46.65 68.45 23.92
CA ASN A 95 47.42 67.52 24.74
C ASN A 95 48.59 66.99 23.92
N ILE A 96 49.81 67.24 24.39
CA ILE A 96 51.04 66.90 23.68
C ILE A 96 51.88 66.00 24.58
N GLY A 97 52.48 64.96 24.01
CA GLY A 97 53.46 64.13 24.71
C GLY A 97 54.57 63.63 23.79
N TYR A 98 55.75 63.38 24.35
CA TYR A 98 56.88 62.75 23.66
C TYR A 98 57.90 62.21 24.68
N VAL A 99 58.83 61.38 24.23
CA VAL A 99 59.96 60.88 25.03
C VAL A 99 61.19 61.73 24.72
N GLY A 100 61.68 62.47 25.69
CA GLY A 100 62.96 63.19 25.56
C GLY A 100 64.11 62.23 25.82
N GLU A 101 65.11 62.20 24.94
CA GLU A 101 66.21 61.23 24.98
C GLU A 101 67.57 61.91 24.92
N GLN A 102 68.50 61.46 25.75
CA GLN A 102 69.88 61.91 25.72
C GLN A 102 70.81 60.84 25.15
N TRP A 103 71.42 61.16 24.01
CA TRP A 103 72.30 60.28 23.25
C TRP A 103 73.78 60.60 23.46
N ARG A 104 74.13 61.71 24.09
CA ARG A 104 75.54 62.04 24.39
C ARG A 104 75.67 62.95 25.60
N THR A 105 76.74 62.78 26.38
CA THR A 105 77.18 63.76 27.37
C THR A 105 78.23 64.72 26.82
N ALA A 106 78.16 65.96 27.29
CA ALA A 106 79.05 67.04 26.90
C ALA A 106 80.30 66.90 27.75
N GLY A 107 81.36 66.37 27.17
CA GLY A 107 82.66 66.43 27.82
C GLY A 107 83.19 67.87 27.84
N SER A 108 83.72 68.32 28.97
CA SER A 108 84.40 69.61 29.03
C SER A 108 85.83 69.52 28.50
N VAL A 109 86.29 70.59 27.84
CA VAL A 109 87.71 70.76 27.44
C VAL A 109 88.54 71.39 28.58
N THR A 110 87.92 71.66 29.73
CA THR A 110 88.52 72.16 30.98
C THR A 110 87.99 71.36 32.18
N THR A 111 88.67 71.30 33.33
CA THR A 111 88.39 70.38 34.46
C THR A 111 87.04 70.51 35.19
N SER A 112 86.04 71.19 34.61
CA SER A 112 84.70 71.35 35.15
C SER A 112 83.72 70.27 34.63
N PRO A 113 82.86 69.69 35.48
CA PRO A 113 81.81 68.75 35.07
C PRO A 113 80.80 69.37 34.09
N SER A 114 80.21 68.57 33.21
CA SER A 114 79.11 69.01 32.34
C SER A 114 77.90 69.47 33.16
N VAL A 115 77.20 70.51 32.70
CA VAL A 115 75.91 70.93 33.29
C VAL A 115 74.76 70.32 32.50
N ALA A 116 73.57 70.28 33.10
CA ALA A 116 72.38 69.87 32.38
C ALA A 116 72.08 70.87 31.24
N GLN A 117 71.74 70.34 30.08
CA GLN A 117 71.39 71.10 28.88
C GLN A 117 69.94 70.88 28.50
N LYS A 118 69.33 71.84 27.81
CA LYS A 118 67.89 71.90 27.62
C LYS A 118 67.53 71.99 26.14
N LEU A 119 66.62 71.11 25.73
CA LEU A 119 65.85 71.27 24.51
C LEU A 119 64.55 72.03 24.83
N ASP A 120 64.46 73.26 24.34
CA ASP A 120 63.41 74.23 24.67
C ASP A 120 62.19 74.04 23.78
N PHE A 121 61.02 73.75 24.37
CA PHE A 121 59.78 73.56 23.62
C PHE A 121 58.99 74.86 23.49
N GLN A 122 58.65 75.22 22.26
CA GLN A 122 57.96 76.46 21.97
C GLN A 122 56.83 76.26 20.96
N TYR A 123 55.81 77.11 21.00
CA TYR A 123 54.73 77.10 20.03
C TYR A 123 54.38 78.49 19.50
N GLN A 124 53.73 78.54 18.35
CA GLN A 124 53.17 79.78 17.81
C GLN A 124 51.95 79.49 16.93
N ILE A 125 50.85 80.22 17.16
CA ILE A 125 49.65 80.18 16.31
C ILE A 125 49.88 81.10 15.10
N GLY A 126 49.69 80.57 13.89
CA GLY A 126 49.78 81.33 12.63
C GLY A 126 51.18 81.71 12.18
N ALA A 127 52.23 80.99 12.61
CA ALA A 127 53.61 81.24 12.14
C ALA A 127 53.76 80.96 10.63
N SER A 128 54.62 81.74 9.95
CA SER A 128 54.89 81.62 8.52
C SER A 128 56.15 80.84 8.19
N SER A 129 57.03 80.56 9.15
CA SER A 129 58.16 79.63 9.05
C SER A 129 58.68 79.24 10.45
N LEU A 130 59.57 78.25 10.52
CA LEU A 130 60.25 77.83 11.77
C LEU A 130 61.15 78.89 12.41
N THR A 131 61.55 79.91 11.65
CA THR A 131 62.57 80.90 12.05
C THR A 131 62.02 82.32 12.19
N SER A 132 60.77 82.55 11.78
CA SER A 132 60.08 83.84 11.87
C SER A 132 59.05 83.84 13.00
N GLY A 133 58.66 85.03 13.47
CA GLY A 133 57.59 85.20 14.47
C GLY A 133 58.04 85.27 15.92
N THR A 134 57.07 85.47 16.82
CA THR A 134 57.26 85.51 18.27
C THR A 134 56.77 84.18 18.84
N TRP A 135 57.72 83.34 19.24
CA TRP A 135 57.44 82.02 19.77
C TRP A 135 57.16 82.09 21.27
N ILE A 136 56.15 81.36 21.71
CA ILE A 136 55.73 81.27 23.11
C ILE A 136 56.42 80.06 23.71
N ASP A 137 57.20 80.28 24.76
CA ASP A 137 57.84 79.24 25.55
C ASP A 137 56.80 78.47 26.37
N PHE A 138 56.94 77.15 26.44
CA PHE A 138 56.09 76.29 27.24
C PHE A 138 56.92 75.25 28.00
N ALA A 139 57.51 75.74 29.09
CA ALA A 139 58.39 75.00 29.99
C ALA A 139 57.95 73.59 30.44
N PRO A 140 56.64 73.27 30.61
CA PRO A 140 56.24 71.90 30.98
C PRO A 140 56.64 70.82 29.97
N LEU A 141 56.95 71.20 28.73
CA LEU A 141 57.46 70.29 27.70
C LEU A 141 58.95 70.50 27.41
N ASP A 142 59.70 71.22 28.22
CA ASP A 142 61.15 71.30 28.03
C ASP A 142 61.84 69.99 28.41
N PHE A 143 62.70 69.47 27.54
CA PHE A 143 63.51 68.31 27.89
C PHE A 143 64.88 68.74 28.40
N THR A 144 65.13 68.52 29.68
CA THR A 144 66.45 68.73 30.31
C THR A 144 67.20 67.41 30.41
N SER A 145 68.47 67.39 29.97
CA SER A 145 69.30 66.20 29.93
C SER A 145 69.43 65.53 31.31
N PRO A 146 69.05 64.25 31.46
CA PRO A 146 69.08 63.55 32.74
C PRO A 146 70.47 63.15 33.24
N THR A 147 71.45 63.02 32.32
CA THR A 147 72.82 62.58 32.63
C THR A 147 73.80 63.73 32.37
N PHE A 148 74.34 64.30 33.45
CA PHE A 148 75.31 65.39 33.43
C PHE A 148 76.28 65.29 34.62
N GLY A 149 77.30 66.14 34.67
CA GLY A 149 78.33 66.10 35.72
C GLY A 149 79.52 65.20 35.36
N THR A 150 79.65 64.78 34.10
CA THR A 150 80.78 63.97 33.63
C THR A 150 81.88 64.87 33.08
N THR A 151 83.14 64.45 33.24
CA THR A 151 84.32 65.19 32.73
C THR A 151 84.79 64.70 31.36
N SER A 152 84.28 63.56 30.89
CA SER A 152 84.64 62.97 29.60
C SER A 152 83.40 62.83 28.71
N PRO A 153 83.48 63.22 27.42
CA PRO A 153 82.37 63.04 26.51
C PRO A 153 82.20 61.56 26.19
N SER A 154 80.98 61.05 26.33
CA SER A 154 80.64 59.67 25.94
C SER A 154 79.31 59.64 25.19
N ALA A 155 79.23 58.72 24.22
CA ALA A 155 77.95 58.31 23.68
C ALA A 155 77.12 57.67 24.79
N LEU A 156 75.83 57.97 24.79
CA LEU A 156 74.81 57.33 25.61
C LEU A 156 73.83 56.61 24.68
N ASP A 157 73.12 55.64 25.25
CA ASP A 157 71.95 55.05 24.60
C ASP A 157 70.71 55.79 25.08
N GLY A 158 70.06 56.54 24.19
CA GLY A 158 68.88 57.35 24.51
C GLY A 158 67.69 56.49 24.93
N ASN A 159 67.59 55.27 24.42
CA ASN A 159 66.47 54.35 24.68
C ASN A 159 66.54 53.76 26.10
N ALA A 160 67.71 53.85 26.75
CA ALA A 160 67.87 53.39 28.12
C ALA A 160 67.09 54.27 29.09
N ALA A 161 66.32 53.67 30.01
CA ALA A 161 65.46 54.37 30.97
C ALA A 161 66.19 55.46 31.80
N ALA A 162 67.50 55.31 32.03
CA ALA A 162 68.30 56.32 32.73
C ALA A 162 68.45 57.63 31.95
N ASN A 163 68.50 57.55 30.61
CA ASN A 163 68.81 58.65 29.70
C ASN A 163 67.58 59.26 29.01
N ARG A 164 66.37 58.75 29.27
CA ARG A 164 65.12 59.28 28.72
C ARG A 164 64.11 59.72 29.77
N ARG A 165 63.18 60.60 29.39
CA ARG A 165 62.04 61.05 30.20
C ARG A 165 60.80 61.19 29.34
N ASN A 166 59.68 60.63 29.77
CA ASN A 166 58.39 60.88 29.13
C ASN A 166 57.90 62.27 29.56
N LEU A 167 57.61 63.13 28.60
CA LEU A 167 57.00 64.43 28.81
C LEU A 167 55.59 64.40 28.24
N SER A 168 54.62 64.88 29.00
CA SER A 168 53.26 65.07 28.53
C SER A 168 52.62 66.25 29.24
N ALA A 169 52.00 67.15 28.51
CA ALA A 169 51.31 68.31 29.07
C ALA A 169 50.16 68.77 28.17
N SER A 170 49.16 69.40 28.79
CA SER A 170 48.08 70.06 28.07
C SER A 170 48.39 71.54 27.90
N LEU A 171 48.54 71.96 26.64
CA LEU A 171 48.64 73.36 26.29
C LEU A 171 47.22 73.96 26.26
N SER A 172 46.80 74.54 27.38
CA SER A 172 45.46 75.12 27.58
C SER A 172 45.40 76.62 27.32
N GLY A 173 44.19 77.17 27.14
CA GLY A 173 43.99 78.61 26.91
C GLY A 173 44.23 79.03 25.45
N LEU A 174 44.16 78.07 24.53
CA LEU A 174 44.29 78.30 23.10
C LEU A 174 42.97 78.79 22.51
N SER A 175 43.08 79.46 21.35
CA SER A 175 41.93 79.82 20.53
C SER A 175 42.32 79.65 19.07
N ILE A 176 42.40 78.39 18.63
CA ILE A 176 42.75 78.06 17.24
C ILE A 176 41.44 77.87 16.49
N ALA A 177 41.03 78.86 15.69
CA ALA A 177 39.78 78.81 14.93
C ALA A 177 39.85 77.76 13.80
N PRO A 178 38.70 77.28 13.26
CA PRO A 178 38.68 76.46 12.05
C PRO A 178 39.48 77.09 10.91
N GLY A 179 40.37 76.31 10.30
CA GLY A 179 41.32 76.74 9.26
C GLY A 179 42.58 77.45 9.78
N GLN A 180 42.69 77.74 11.08
CA GLN A 180 43.88 78.38 11.66
C GLN A 180 44.96 77.35 12.01
N GLU A 181 46.22 77.76 11.86
CA GLU A 181 47.38 76.89 12.03
C GLU A 181 48.11 77.14 13.35
N ILE A 182 48.79 76.11 13.86
CA ILE A 182 49.72 76.20 14.98
C ILE A 182 51.00 75.44 14.65
N TRP A 183 52.13 76.00 15.02
CA TRP A 183 53.43 75.35 14.94
C TRP A 183 53.96 75.04 16.33
N LEU A 184 54.55 73.85 16.47
CA LEU A 184 55.32 73.43 17.64
C LEU A 184 56.77 73.25 17.22
N ARG A 185 57.72 73.68 18.02
CA ARG A 185 59.15 73.50 17.73
C ARG A 185 59.95 73.20 18.98
N TRP A 186 61.08 72.53 18.74
CA TRP A 186 62.16 72.36 19.69
C TRP A 186 63.33 73.22 19.26
N SER A 187 63.87 73.96 20.22
CA SER A 187 65.00 74.86 20.04
C SER A 187 66.18 74.40 20.88
N ASP A 188 67.24 73.98 20.19
CA ASP A 188 68.50 73.61 20.81
C ASP A 188 69.53 74.72 20.56
N SER A 189 69.87 75.47 21.60
CA SER A 189 70.84 76.56 21.54
C SER A 189 72.20 76.07 22.01
N ASN A 190 73.27 76.46 21.31
CA ASN A 190 74.64 76.11 21.70
C ASN A 190 74.94 76.57 23.14
N ASP A 191 75.19 75.62 24.03
CA ASP A 191 75.64 75.90 25.38
C ASP A 191 77.14 76.20 25.41
N ALA A 192 77.63 76.72 26.53
CA ALA A 192 79.07 76.95 26.68
C ALA A 192 79.81 75.60 26.78
N ASN A 193 80.74 75.35 25.83
CA ASN A 193 81.54 74.12 25.60
C ASN A 193 80.90 73.15 24.58
N ASN A 194 81.17 71.84 24.71
CA ASN A 194 80.50 70.82 23.87
C ASN A 194 79.06 70.65 24.36
N ASP A 195 78.18 70.19 23.47
CA ASP A 195 76.77 69.96 23.74
C ASP A 195 76.45 68.48 23.91
N HIS A 196 75.38 68.25 24.64
CA HIS A 196 74.65 67.00 24.75
C HIS A 196 74.01 66.70 23.40
N GLY A 197 73.88 65.41 23.12
CA GLY A 197 73.02 64.95 22.04
C GLY A 197 71.62 64.79 22.63
N LEU A 198 70.71 65.70 22.33
CA LEU A 198 69.34 65.68 22.85
C LEU A 198 68.36 65.44 21.71
N ALA A 199 67.38 64.58 21.93
CA ALA A 199 66.40 64.17 20.93
C ALA A 199 65.00 64.03 21.53
N ILE A 200 64.02 63.94 20.64
CA ILE A 200 62.66 63.53 20.95
C ILE A 200 62.32 62.24 20.20
N ASP A 201 61.51 61.41 20.83
CA ASP A 201 60.89 60.22 20.23
C ASP A 201 59.41 60.07 20.64
N ASP A 202 58.66 59.19 19.99
CA ASP A 202 57.25 58.86 20.27
C ASP A 202 56.35 60.11 20.48
N PHE A 203 56.44 61.08 19.58
CA PHE A 203 55.65 62.32 19.67
C PHE A 203 54.17 62.03 19.46
N SER A 204 53.29 62.66 20.25
CA SER A 204 51.82 62.56 20.14
C SER A 204 51.14 63.89 20.41
N ILE A 205 50.01 64.14 19.73
CA ILE A 205 49.16 65.32 19.95
C ILE A 205 47.67 65.01 19.72
N SER A 206 46.79 65.60 20.54
CA SER A 206 45.33 65.59 20.35
C SER A 206 44.67 66.91 20.75
N ALA A 207 43.55 67.25 20.12
CA ALA A 207 42.82 68.51 20.32
C ALA A 207 41.69 68.44 21.35
N GLY A 208 41.56 69.45 22.20
CA GLY A 208 40.46 69.63 23.17
C GLY A 208 39.54 70.82 22.83
N PHE A 209 38.22 70.58 22.85
CA PHE A 209 37.17 71.55 22.49
C PHE A 209 36.43 72.10 23.73
N ALA A 210 35.72 73.23 23.59
CA ALA A 210 34.78 73.71 24.63
C ALA A 210 33.49 72.86 24.64
N ILE A 211 32.97 72.50 25.83
CA ILE A 211 31.86 71.54 25.98
C ILE A 211 30.48 72.27 25.99
N PRO A 212 29.57 72.00 25.04
CA PRO A 212 28.19 72.48 25.07
C PRO A 212 27.29 71.64 26.02
N ALA A 213 26.08 72.14 26.34
CA ALA A 213 25.07 71.35 27.05
C ALA A 213 24.77 70.04 26.31
N GLY A 214 24.77 68.91 27.03
CA GLY A 214 24.68 67.56 26.45
C GLY A 214 24.61 66.47 27.53
N ILE A 215 24.27 65.25 27.16
CA ILE A 215 24.21 64.10 28.08
C ILE A 215 25.33 63.12 27.73
N THR A 216 26.06 62.66 28.73
CA THR A 216 27.09 61.61 28.60
C THR A 216 26.58 60.30 29.19
N ILE A 217 26.73 59.23 28.42
CA ILE A 217 26.48 57.85 28.83
C ILE A 217 27.82 57.12 28.85
N THR A 218 28.13 56.39 29.92
CA THR A 218 29.41 55.67 30.07
C THR A 218 29.19 54.30 30.66
N GLN A 219 29.54 53.25 29.93
CA GLN A 219 29.44 51.85 30.38
C GLN A 219 30.58 51.50 31.36
N SER A 220 30.30 50.76 32.45
CA SER A 220 31.30 50.50 33.50
C SER A 220 32.48 49.62 33.08
N GLY A 221 32.37 48.90 31.97
CA GLY A 221 33.44 48.03 31.43
C GLY A 221 33.65 48.15 29.92
N GLY A 222 33.06 49.15 29.26
CA GLY A 222 33.06 49.27 27.80
C GLY A 222 32.00 48.41 27.08
N SER A 223 31.18 47.67 27.84
CA SER A 223 29.94 47.02 27.40
C SER A 223 28.89 47.09 28.52
N THR A 224 27.65 46.73 28.20
CA THR A 224 26.54 46.47 29.15
C THR A 224 25.87 45.13 28.86
N ASP A 225 26.60 44.21 28.24
CA ASP A 225 26.12 42.87 27.93
C ASP A 225 25.92 42.07 29.21
N VAL A 226 24.85 41.28 29.24
CA VAL A 226 24.41 40.53 30.43
C VAL A 226 24.07 39.09 30.04
N ASN A 227 24.05 38.18 31.01
CA ASN A 227 23.68 36.78 30.78
C ASN A 227 22.54 36.35 31.70
N GLU A 228 21.80 35.34 31.27
CA GLU A 228 20.74 34.71 32.08
C GLU A 228 21.33 33.72 33.10
N GLN A 229 22.52 33.16 32.79
CA GLN A 229 23.19 32.22 33.68
C GLN A 229 23.76 32.89 34.95
N GLY A 230 23.00 32.81 36.04
CA GLY A 230 23.48 33.23 37.36
C GLY A 230 23.41 34.74 37.61
N GLU A 231 22.41 35.40 37.00
CA GLU A 231 21.99 36.79 37.30
C GLU A 231 23.16 37.78 37.34
N THR A 232 23.96 37.80 36.26
CA THR A 232 24.99 38.83 36.11
C THR A 232 24.33 40.16 35.77
N SER A 233 24.81 41.22 36.41
CA SER A 233 24.42 42.59 36.10
C SER A 233 25.63 43.38 35.66
N ASP A 234 25.48 44.21 34.64
CA ASP A 234 26.44 45.27 34.32
C ASP A 234 25.85 46.63 34.65
N THR A 235 26.64 47.70 34.55
CA THR A 235 26.16 49.05 34.82
C THR A 235 26.60 50.05 33.75
N TYR A 236 25.89 51.16 33.67
CA TYR A 236 26.36 52.35 32.97
C TYR A 236 25.91 53.60 33.73
N THR A 237 26.61 54.71 33.55
CA THR A 237 26.24 55.98 34.17
C THR A 237 25.70 56.95 33.15
N ILE A 238 24.76 57.80 33.56
CA ILE A 238 24.23 58.93 32.79
C ILE A 238 24.56 60.22 33.54
N ALA A 239 25.10 61.23 32.86
CA ALA A 239 25.41 62.53 33.45
C ALA A 239 25.06 63.69 32.50
N LEU A 240 24.69 64.83 33.06
CA LEU A 240 24.62 66.09 32.30
C LEU A 240 26.04 66.68 32.16
N ASN A 241 26.37 67.18 30.97
CA ASN A 241 27.70 67.72 30.66
C ASN A 241 27.94 69.11 31.26
N THR A 242 26.86 69.81 31.61
CA THR A 242 26.89 71.13 32.27
C THR A 242 25.82 71.18 33.35
N VAL A 243 26.07 71.96 34.42
CA VAL A 243 25.09 72.12 35.51
C VAL A 243 23.80 72.73 34.92
N PRO A 244 22.64 72.07 35.05
CA PRO A 244 21.41 72.57 34.45
C PRO A 244 20.84 73.73 35.28
N ALA A 245 20.18 74.67 34.62
CA ALA A 245 19.52 75.81 35.26
C ALA A 245 18.25 75.42 36.06
N GLY A 246 17.76 74.20 35.89
CA GLY A 246 16.63 73.60 36.61
C GLY A 246 16.56 72.09 36.38
N ALA A 247 15.71 71.37 37.11
CA ALA A 247 15.67 69.91 37.05
C ALA A 247 15.38 69.37 35.64
N VAL A 248 16.14 68.36 35.22
CA VAL A 248 15.98 67.62 33.96
C VAL A 248 15.52 66.20 34.27
N ASN A 249 14.30 65.86 33.90
CA ASN A 249 13.73 64.53 34.12
C ASN A 249 13.83 63.69 32.85
N MET A 250 14.24 62.43 33.00
CA MET A 250 14.49 61.50 31.92
C MET A 250 13.79 60.17 32.18
N ALA A 251 13.10 59.64 31.17
CA ALA A 251 12.66 58.26 31.14
C ALA A 251 13.72 57.40 30.46
N ILE A 252 13.98 56.25 31.06
CA ILE A 252 14.81 55.19 30.51
C ILE A 252 13.88 53.99 30.29
N ALA A 253 13.95 53.39 29.11
CA ALA A 253 13.16 52.22 28.77
C ALA A 253 14.01 51.18 28.06
N SER A 254 13.76 49.92 28.38
CA SER A 254 14.35 48.75 27.75
C SER A 254 13.24 47.85 27.17
N ASP A 255 13.62 46.83 26.41
CA ASP A 255 12.68 45.83 25.89
C ASP A 255 12.28 44.79 26.96
N ALA A 256 11.44 43.83 26.57
CA ALA A 256 10.89 42.83 27.49
C ALA A 256 11.96 41.92 28.13
N GLN A 257 13.08 41.67 27.44
CA GLN A 257 14.13 40.75 27.89
C GLN A 257 15.25 41.44 28.69
N THR A 258 15.24 42.77 28.77
CA THR A 258 16.23 43.55 29.52
C THR A 258 15.57 44.29 30.67
N LEU A 259 16.09 44.13 31.89
CA LEU A 259 15.66 44.87 33.08
C LEU A 259 16.69 45.94 33.47
N ILE A 260 16.20 47.09 33.92
CA ILE A 260 17.02 48.21 34.38
C ILE A 260 16.63 48.69 35.78
N SER A 261 17.59 49.23 36.52
CA SER A 261 17.41 49.72 37.89
C SER A 261 18.32 50.91 38.19
N SER A 262 17.80 51.90 38.92
CA SER A 262 18.58 53.06 39.42
C SER A 262 19.04 52.92 40.87
N ASP A 263 18.47 51.99 41.64
CA ASP A 263 18.87 51.69 43.02
C ASP A 263 19.65 50.37 43.15
N GLY A 264 19.73 49.61 42.06
CA GLY A 264 20.38 48.29 42.00
C GLY A 264 19.56 47.17 42.67
N VAL A 265 18.32 47.44 43.07
CA VAL A 265 17.47 46.51 43.84
C VAL A 265 16.11 46.31 43.17
N THR A 266 15.46 47.39 42.73
CA THR A 266 14.16 47.36 42.06
C THR A 266 14.35 47.41 40.56
N PHE A 267 14.02 46.32 39.87
CA PHE A 267 14.22 46.17 38.42
C PHE A 267 12.89 46.27 37.67
N SER A 268 12.92 46.96 36.52
CA SER A 268 11.77 47.23 35.65
C SER A 268 12.26 47.48 34.23
N ASN A 269 11.40 47.31 33.21
CA ASN A 269 11.73 47.69 31.83
C ASN A 269 11.61 49.20 31.60
N SER A 270 11.18 49.98 32.61
CA SER A 270 11.22 51.44 32.56
C SER A 270 11.41 52.07 33.93
N ILE A 271 12.27 53.09 33.98
CA ILE A 271 12.57 53.91 35.17
C ILE A 271 12.65 55.40 34.80
N ASN A 272 12.46 56.28 35.78
CA ASN A 272 12.64 57.72 35.59
C ASN A 272 13.76 58.26 36.48
N LEU A 273 14.64 59.09 35.92
CA LEU A 273 15.69 59.81 36.64
C LEU A 273 15.43 61.32 36.64
N SER A 274 15.96 62.00 37.65
CA SER A 274 15.94 63.46 37.74
C SER A 274 17.35 63.97 38.02
N PHE A 275 17.83 64.89 37.18
CA PHE A 275 19.14 65.51 37.30
C PHE A 275 19.00 66.98 37.70
N THR A 276 19.66 67.37 38.79
CA THR A 276 19.73 68.76 39.26
C THR A 276 21.15 69.34 39.17
N ASP A 277 22.13 68.51 38.85
CA ASP A 277 23.54 68.85 38.67
C ASP A 277 24.18 67.93 37.60
N THR A 278 25.51 67.91 37.52
CA THR A 278 26.27 67.06 36.59
C THR A 278 26.73 65.74 37.20
N THR A 279 26.23 65.37 38.38
CA THR A 279 26.65 64.14 39.05
C THR A 279 26.13 62.93 38.26
N PRO A 280 27.01 62.01 37.83
CA PRO A 280 26.58 60.80 37.12
C PRO A 280 25.68 59.93 38.00
N GLN A 281 24.57 59.45 37.44
CA GLN A 281 23.70 58.45 38.07
C GLN A 281 23.92 57.09 37.42
N THR A 282 24.11 56.06 38.23
CA THR A 282 24.35 54.68 37.77
C THR A 282 23.03 53.95 37.50
N ILE A 283 22.96 53.28 36.35
CA ILE A 283 21.91 52.33 35.98
C ILE A 283 22.52 50.94 35.95
N THR A 284 21.90 50.02 36.67
CA THR A 284 22.22 48.59 36.65
C THR A 284 21.33 47.90 35.63
N VAL A 285 21.91 47.07 34.78
CA VAL A 285 21.24 46.31 33.71
C VAL A 285 21.35 44.82 34.02
N LYS A 286 20.26 44.08 33.80
CA LYS A 286 20.18 42.62 33.94
C LYS A 286 19.36 42.01 32.80
N ALA A 287 19.62 40.74 32.49
CA ALA A 287 18.73 39.94 31.65
C ALA A 287 17.51 39.47 32.45
N VAL A 288 16.38 39.22 31.78
CA VAL A 288 15.29 38.43 32.36
C VAL A 288 15.69 36.97 32.20
N ASN A 289 15.89 36.24 33.29
CA ASN A 289 16.11 34.79 33.23
C ASN A 289 14.75 34.08 33.10
N ASP A 290 14.45 33.55 31.93
CA ASP A 290 13.21 32.80 31.69
C ASP A 290 13.45 31.33 31.29
N THR A 291 12.62 30.75 30.42
CA THR A 291 12.72 29.35 29.95
C THR A 291 12.58 29.23 28.43
N ALA A 292 12.48 30.36 27.73
CA ALA A 292 12.37 30.43 26.29
C ALA A 292 13.77 30.32 25.68
N ILE A 293 13.88 29.63 24.54
CA ILE A 293 15.16 29.51 23.83
C ILE A 293 15.19 30.56 22.74
N GLU A 294 16.07 31.55 22.85
CA GLU A 294 16.28 32.56 21.83
C GLU A 294 17.37 32.13 20.84
N SER A 295 17.06 32.14 19.54
CA SER A 295 18.03 31.79 18.49
C SER A 295 19.08 32.91 18.27
N SER A 296 20.04 33.05 19.18
CA SER A 296 21.35 33.74 19.03
C SER A 296 21.37 35.23 18.60
N PRO A 297 22.19 36.06 19.30
CA PRO A 297 21.90 36.61 20.62
C PRO A 297 20.76 37.65 20.53
N HIS A 298 19.84 37.62 21.51
CA HIS A 298 18.88 38.71 21.67
C HIS A 298 19.63 40.01 21.97
N THR A 299 19.46 41.02 21.12
CA THR A 299 20.09 42.32 21.29
C THR A 299 19.03 43.32 21.72
N GLY A 300 18.98 43.61 23.01
CA GLY A 300 18.08 44.61 23.58
C GLY A 300 18.58 46.03 23.37
N VAL A 301 17.64 46.98 23.31
CA VAL A 301 17.95 48.41 23.16
C VAL A 301 17.41 49.18 24.37
N ILE A 302 18.31 49.84 25.10
CA ILE A 302 17.95 50.80 26.14
C ILE A 302 17.90 52.20 25.53
N THR A 303 16.76 52.86 25.68
CA THR A 303 16.48 54.19 25.15
C THR A 303 16.36 55.22 26.26
N HIS A 304 16.80 56.46 25.97
CA HIS A 304 16.84 57.56 26.93
C HIS A 304 16.13 58.78 26.36
N THR A 305 15.10 59.25 27.06
CA THR A 305 14.29 60.39 26.60
C THR A 305 14.10 61.39 27.72
N ILE A 306 14.44 62.66 27.47
CA ILE A 306 14.07 63.75 28.38
C ILE A 306 12.54 63.93 28.32
N THR A 307 11.87 63.64 29.43
CA THR A 307 10.41 63.72 29.53
C THR A 307 9.93 65.11 29.93
N SER A 308 10.72 65.83 30.73
CA SER A 308 10.48 67.24 31.06
C SER A 308 11.77 67.90 31.54
N SER A 309 11.94 69.19 31.27
CA SER A 309 13.10 69.96 31.73
C SER A 309 12.71 71.40 32.04
N ALA A 310 13.23 71.93 33.14
CA ALA A 310 13.15 73.36 33.47
C ALA A 310 14.30 74.18 32.89
N ASP A 311 15.28 73.54 32.23
CA ASP A 311 16.36 74.18 31.48
C ASP A 311 16.15 73.98 29.97
N SER A 312 15.95 75.07 29.25
CA SER A 312 15.74 75.05 27.80
C SER A 312 16.95 74.51 27.02
N ALA A 313 18.15 74.50 27.60
CA ALA A 313 19.33 73.88 27.01
C ALA A 313 19.29 72.34 27.03
N TYR A 314 18.46 71.75 27.89
CA TYR A 314 18.21 70.31 28.01
C TYR A 314 16.74 69.98 27.66
N SER A 315 16.29 70.33 26.46
CA SER A 315 14.91 70.07 26.01
C SER A 315 14.71 68.64 25.50
N ASN A 316 13.44 68.21 25.34
CA ASN A 316 13.09 66.94 24.69
C ASN A 316 13.45 66.87 23.18
N THR A 317 13.92 67.98 22.60
CA THR A 317 14.46 68.04 21.24
C THR A 317 15.99 68.08 21.21
N LEU A 318 16.66 67.87 22.35
CA LEU A 318 18.12 67.72 22.41
C LEU A 318 18.52 66.46 21.63
N THR A 319 19.01 66.66 20.40
CA THR A 319 19.27 65.61 19.42
C THR A 319 20.64 64.94 19.57
N PRO A 320 20.71 63.63 19.34
CA PRO A 320 19.98 62.59 20.06
C PRO A 320 20.82 62.07 21.24
N ILE A 321 20.14 61.67 22.32
CA ILE A 321 20.78 60.94 23.42
C ILE A 321 21.08 59.52 22.90
N PRO A 322 22.32 59.01 23.01
CA PRO A 322 22.66 57.69 22.47
C PRO A 322 21.83 56.57 23.11
N ASN A 323 21.27 55.68 22.29
CA ASN A 323 20.74 54.41 22.80
C ASN A 323 21.89 53.47 23.17
N LEU A 324 21.65 52.55 24.09
CA LEU A 324 22.60 51.52 24.48
C LEU A 324 22.15 50.16 23.97
N SER A 325 23.04 49.45 23.29
CA SER A 325 22.83 48.06 22.89
C SER A 325 23.24 47.13 24.03
N VAL A 326 22.43 46.11 24.30
CA VAL A 326 22.68 45.09 25.33
C VAL A 326 22.57 43.73 24.66
N ASN A 327 23.67 43.01 24.52
CA ASN A 327 23.64 41.62 24.06
C ASN A 327 23.33 40.71 25.25
N ILE A 328 22.32 39.86 25.11
CA ILE A 328 21.94 38.86 26.10
C ILE A 328 22.45 37.49 25.65
N THR A 329 23.16 36.80 26.55
CA THR A 329 23.54 35.40 26.36
C THR A 329 22.55 34.50 27.09
N ASP A 330 21.75 33.76 26.30
CA ASP A 330 20.78 32.75 26.74
C ASP A 330 21.51 31.53 27.35
N ASN A 331 20.98 31.02 28.47
CA ASN A 331 21.52 29.88 29.23
C ASN A 331 20.69 28.60 29.08
N ASP A 332 19.58 28.64 28.36
CA ASP A 332 18.76 27.48 28.07
C ASP A 332 19.35 26.66 26.90
N THR A 333 19.16 25.35 26.95
CA THR A 333 19.66 24.42 25.92
C THR A 333 18.49 23.64 25.33
N ALA A 334 18.46 23.52 24.00
CA ALA A 334 17.45 22.72 23.32
C ALA A 334 17.45 21.27 23.87
N PRO A 335 16.27 20.67 24.09
CA PRO A 335 16.19 19.27 24.49
C PRO A 335 16.93 18.40 23.48
N ALA A 336 17.64 17.37 23.96
CA ALA A 336 18.42 16.48 23.11
C ALA A 336 17.49 15.77 22.12
N ILE A 337 17.82 15.84 20.82
CA ILE A 337 17.11 15.12 19.77
C ILE A 337 17.20 13.62 20.06
N ARG A 338 16.05 12.97 20.15
CA ARG A 338 15.91 11.54 20.35
C ARG A 338 15.44 10.82 19.10
N ILE A 339 15.49 9.50 19.11
CA ILE A 339 15.14 8.67 17.94
C ILE A 339 13.72 8.95 17.47
N ARG A 340 12.74 9.03 18.38
CA ARG A 340 11.36 9.44 18.05
C ARG A 340 11.21 10.81 17.39
N ASP A 341 12.11 11.76 17.68
CA ASP A 341 12.06 13.09 17.07
C ASP A 341 12.61 13.05 15.63
N ILE A 342 13.49 12.07 15.35
CA ILE A 342 13.97 11.76 14.02
C ILE A 342 12.90 11.02 13.23
N GLN A 343 12.26 10.00 13.80
CA GLN A 343 11.21 9.24 13.13
C GLN A 343 9.97 10.11 12.88
N GLY A 344 9.47 10.78 13.93
CA GLY A 344 8.26 11.60 13.84
C GLY A 344 6.99 10.77 13.68
N THR A 345 5.89 11.45 13.31
CA THR A 345 4.55 10.86 13.12
C THR A 345 4.14 10.94 11.65
N ALA A 346 5.02 10.50 10.75
CA ALA A 346 4.81 10.50 9.30
C ALA A 346 5.77 9.49 8.64
N HIS A 347 5.45 9.03 7.43
CA HIS A 347 6.32 8.17 6.59
C HIS A 347 7.63 8.82 6.12
N ARG A 348 7.89 10.06 6.52
CA ARG A 348 9.13 10.78 6.23
C ARG A 348 9.54 11.58 7.44
N SER A 349 10.81 11.47 7.79
CA SER A 349 11.40 12.17 8.91
C SER A 349 11.19 13.69 8.81
N PRO A 350 10.71 14.37 9.88
CA PRO A 350 10.70 15.83 9.95
C PRO A 350 12.11 16.44 9.99
N LEU A 351 13.13 15.62 10.28
CA LEU A 351 14.54 16.00 10.34
C LEU A 351 15.33 15.53 9.11
N GLU A 352 14.65 15.08 8.05
CA GLU A 352 15.32 14.67 6.82
C GLU A 352 16.30 15.75 6.31
N GLY A 353 17.53 15.32 6.02
CA GLY A 353 18.56 16.19 5.49
C GLY A 353 19.30 17.00 6.56
N GLN A 354 18.82 17.01 7.80
CA GLN A 354 19.45 17.69 8.91
C GLN A 354 20.54 16.82 9.56
N THR A 355 21.50 17.49 10.20
CA THR A 355 22.52 16.81 11.01
C THR A 355 22.05 16.75 12.45
N VAL A 356 22.03 15.55 13.02
CA VAL A 356 21.67 15.29 14.41
C VAL A 356 22.94 14.95 15.19
N SER A 357 22.97 15.33 16.47
CA SER A 357 24.11 15.12 17.36
C SER A 357 23.66 14.55 18.70
N ASN A 358 24.52 13.73 19.30
CA ASN A 358 24.32 13.07 20.60
C ASN A 358 23.07 12.19 20.69
N VAL A 359 22.64 11.59 19.57
CA VAL A 359 21.49 10.66 19.55
C VAL A 359 21.90 9.39 20.27
N GLY A 360 21.34 9.18 21.46
CA GLY A 360 21.67 8.05 22.34
C GLY A 360 20.76 6.85 22.10
N GLY A 361 21.31 5.64 22.23
CA GLY A 361 20.50 4.41 22.20
C GLY A 361 21.28 3.16 22.58
N ILE A 362 20.58 2.02 22.58
CA ILE A 362 21.14 0.68 22.73
C ILE A 362 21.11 -0.04 21.38
N VAL A 363 22.24 -0.66 20.99
CA VAL A 363 22.33 -1.45 19.77
C VAL A 363 21.54 -2.74 19.94
N THR A 364 20.50 -2.95 19.13
CA THR A 364 19.58 -4.09 19.23
C THR A 364 19.88 -5.19 18.22
N ALA A 365 20.38 -4.85 17.03
CA ALA A 365 20.72 -5.80 15.98
C ALA A 365 21.82 -5.28 15.04
N LEU A 366 22.54 -6.17 14.38
CA LEU A 366 23.63 -5.84 13.46
C LEU A 366 23.30 -6.33 12.04
N ARG A 367 23.73 -5.56 11.04
CA ARG A 367 23.70 -5.92 9.61
C ARG A 367 25.11 -5.78 9.03
N SER A 368 25.32 -6.29 7.83
CA SER A 368 26.61 -6.20 7.12
C SER A 368 27.01 -4.77 6.74
N ASN A 369 26.07 -3.82 6.81
CA ASN A 369 26.22 -2.43 6.37
C ASN A 369 25.80 -1.38 7.42
N GLY A 370 25.44 -1.81 8.64
CA GLY A 370 24.91 -0.94 9.68
C GLY A 370 24.41 -1.70 10.89
N PHE A 371 23.70 -1.01 11.79
CA PHE A 371 23.08 -1.60 12.98
C PHE A 371 21.79 -0.87 13.34
N TYR A 372 20.90 -1.57 14.04
CA TYR A 372 19.69 -1.00 14.61
C TYR A 372 19.98 -0.45 16.00
N LEU A 373 19.51 0.76 16.26
CA LEU A 373 19.67 1.50 17.50
C LEU A 373 18.28 1.81 18.04
N GLN A 374 18.01 1.51 19.31
CA GLN A 374 16.72 1.80 19.93
C GLN A 374 16.89 2.57 21.23
N ASP A 375 15.97 3.50 21.47
CA ASP A 375 16.00 4.34 22.65
C ASP A 375 15.64 3.54 23.91
N PRO A 376 16.47 3.54 24.96
CA PRO A 376 16.16 2.83 26.20
C PRO A 376 15.05 3.48 27.04
N ASN A 377 14.60 4.70 26.71
CA ASN A 377 13.57 5.42 27.48
C ASN A 377 12.39 5.83 26.59
N PRO A 378 11.64 4.89 25.99
CA PRO A 378 10.59 5.21 25.02
C PRO A 378 9.55 6.18 25.60
N ASP A 379 8.89 6.96 24.73
CA ASP A 379 7.68 7.67 25.13
C ASP A 379 6.44 6.75 25.15
N ASN A 380 5.26 7.34 25.30
CA ASN A 380 3.99 6.62 25.30
C ASN A 380 3.16 6.93 24.03
N ASN A 381 3.81 7.29 22.93
CA ASN A 381 3.15 7.63 21.69
C ASN A 381 3.40 6.54 20.63
N ASP A 382 2.37 5.73 20.40
CA ASP A 382 2.39 4.66 19.41
C ASP A 382 2.55 5.18 17.96
N ALA A 383 2.42 6.48 17.71
CA ALA A 383 2.67 7.10 16.41
C ALA A 383 4.14 7.46 16.16
N THR A 384 5.05 7.22 17.10
CA THR A 384 6.49 7.47 16.92
C THR A 384 7.30 6.22 17.17
N ALA A 385 8.17 5.86 16.22
CA ALA A 385 9.11 4.76 16.40
C ALA A 385 10.28 5.17 17.32
N GLU A 386 10.69 4.24 18.18
CA GLU A 386 11.84 4.43 19.11
C GLU A 386 13.11 3.73 18.62
N GLY A 387 13.02 3.05 17.47
CA GLY A 387 14.12 2.39 16.76
C GLY A 387 14.52 3.16 15.51
N ILE A 388 15.78 2.99 15.08
CA ILE A 388 16.30 3.58 13.83
C ILE A 388 17.47 2.76 13.31
N PHE A 389 17.64 2.73 11.99
CA PHE A 389 18.81 2.13 11.35
C PHE A 389 19.97 3.14 11.23
N VAL A 390 21.17 2.73 11.66
CA VAL A 390 22.41 3.52 11.53
C VAL A 390 23.27 2.90 10.42
N PHE A 391 23.34 3.58 9.28
CA PHE A 391 24.04 3.08 8.10
C PHE A 391 25.53 3.45 8.13
N THR A 392 26.39 2.43 8.20
CA THR A 392 27.86 2.56 8.27
C THR A 392 28.56 2.18 6.96
N ALA A 393 27.81 1.83 5.91
CA ALA A 393 28.29 1.36 4.59
C ALA A 393 29.16 0.08 4.61
N SER A 394 29.46 -0.45 5.79
CA SER A 394 30.27 -1.64 6.05
C SER A 394 29.90 -2.21 7.41
N ALA A 395 30.41 -3.40 7.76
CA ALA A 395 30.09 -4.04 9.03
C ALA A 395 30.49 -3.13 10.20
N PRO A 396 29.57 -2.84 11.14
CA PRO A 396 29.86 -1.91 12.22
C PRO A 396 30.80 -2.52 13.26
N THR A 397 31.45 -1.66 14.05
CA THR A 397 32.40 -2.08 15.11
C THR A 397 31.76 -2.23 16.50
N VAL A 398 30.46 -1.94 16.61
CA VAL A 398 29.67 -2.09 17.84
C VAL A 398 29.13 -3.51 17.99
N SER A 399 28.69 -3.87 19.19
CA SER A 399 28.03 -5.15 19.50
C SER A 399 26.62 -4.92 20.03
N VAL A 400 25.74 -5.92 19.88
CA VAL A 400 24.41 -5.91 20.52
C VAL A 400 24.56 -5.69 22.03
N GLY A 401 23.76 -4.79 22.60
CA GLY A 401 23.83 -4.37 24.00
C GLY A 401 24.86 -3.26 24.28
N ASP A 402 25.58 -2.76 23.28
CA ASP A 402 26.37 -1.53 23.43
C ASP A 402 25.46 -0.31 23.56
N SER A 403 25.76 0.57 24.52
CA SER A 403 25.15 1.90 24.58
C SER A 403 26.05 2.87 23.84
N VAL A 404 25.48 3.62 22.89
CA VAL A 404 26.23 4.50 22.01
C VAL A 404 25.58 5.88 21.90
N ARG A 405 26.38 6.87 21.52
CA ARG A 405 25.93 8.14 20.95
C ARG A 405 26.30 8.21 19.48
N VAL A 406 25.35 8.62 18.66
CA VAL A 406 25.52 8.75 17.22
C VAL A 406 25.35 10.21 16.83
N ASN A 407 26.33 10.73 16.10
CA ASN A 407 26.21 11.97 15.33
C ASN A 407 26.13 11.59 13.85
N GLY A 408 25.31 12.26 13.05
CA GLY A 408 25.23 11.96 11.62
C GLY A 408 24.13 12.74 10.92
N LYS A 409 23.90 12.42 9.65
CA LYS A 409 22.87 13.06 8.84
C LYS A 409 21.65 12.14 8.72
N VAL A 410 20.46 12.66 9.02
CA VAL A 410 19.21 11.95 8.79
C VAL A 410 18.91 11.91 7.30
N SER A 411 18.53 10.74 6.79
CA SER A 411 18.17 10.56 5.38
C SER A 411 17.09 9.50 5.22
N GLU A 412 16.23 9.71 4.23
CA GLU A 412 15.28 8.72 3.74
C GLU A 412 15.95 7.80 2.70
N PHE A 413 15.97 6.48 2.94
CA PHE A 413 16.49 5.49 2.01
C PHE A 413 15.37 4.68 1.38
N ARG A 414 15.27 4.69 0.05
CA ARG A 414 14.25 3.91 -0.68
C ARG A 414 14.84 2.58 -1.16
N PRO A 415 14.49 1.42 -0.56
CA PRO A 415 15.00 0.12 -1.00
C PRO A 415 14.48 -0.24 -2.40
N GLY A 416 15.25 -1.04 -3.15
CA GLY A 416 14.90 -1.53 -4.48
C GLY A 416 15.52 -0.76 -5.67
N GLY A 417 16.35 0.26 -5.41
CA GLY A 417 17.06 0.99 -6.46
C GLY A 417 16.12 1.63 -7.48
N THR A 418 16.41 1.53 -8.77
CA THR A 418 15.56 2.07 -9.84
C THR A 418 14.20 1.38 -9.95
N GLY A 419 14.08 0.13 -9.49
CA GLY A 419 12.80 -0.60 -9.41
C GLY A 419 11.97 -0.25 -8.17
N GLY A 420 12.58 0.36 -7.16
CA GLY A 420 11.95 0.66 -5.87
C GLY A 420 11.21 2.00 -5.82
N ILE A 421 10.92 2.66 -6.93
CA ILE A 421 10.32 4.01 -6.92
C ILE A 421 8.95 4.07 -6.21
N ASN A 422 8.23 2.96 -6.16
CA ASN A 422 6.90 2.83 -5.53
C ASN A 422 6.96 2.31 -4.08
N ASN A 423 8.13 1.89 -3.61
CA ASN A 423 8.36 1.42 -2.24
C ASN A 423 8.30 2.60 -1.25
N LEU A 424 8.07 2.38 0.04
CA LEU A 424 8.32 3.38 1.09
C LEU A 424 9.82 3.68 1.26
N THR A 425 10.15 4.73 2.01
CA THR A 425 11.51 4.98 2.49
C THR A 425 11.71 4.41 3.88
N ILE A 426 12.97 4.19 4.25
CA ILE A 426 13.40 3.90 5.61
C ILE A 426 14.13 5.11 6.16
N THR A 427 13.81 5.52 7.38
CA THR A 427 14.53 6.58 8.07
C THR A 427 15.85 6.05 8.63
N GLN A 428 16.97 6.66 8.26
CA GLN A 428 18.29 6.24 8.72
C GLN A 428 19.25 7.39 9.03
N ILE A 429 20.22 7.12 9.90
CA ILE A 429 21.37 8.03 10.14
C ILE A 429 22.55 7.58 9.28
N THR A 430 23.03 8.48 8.42
CA THR A 430 24.15 8.25 7.50
C THR A 430 25.38 9.07 7.87
N ASN A 431 26.54 8.64 7.36
CA ASN A 431 27.87 9.17 7.70
C ASN A 431 28.08 9.28 9.23
N PRO A 432 27.75 8.22 10.00
CA PRO A 432 27.70 8.34 11.45
C PRO A 432 29.10 8.42 12.06
N THR A 433 29.24 9.26 13.10
CA THR A 433 30.31 9.15 14.09
C THR A 433 29.71 8.52 15.35
N ILE A 434 30.30 7.41 15.79
CA ILE A 434 29.75 6.57 16.86
C ILE A 434 30.69 6.63 18.06
N GLU A 435 30.19 7.10 19.18
CA GLU A 435 30.85 7.05 20.48
C GLU A 435 30.24 5.92 21.30
N LYS A 436 31.02 4.88 21.61
CA LYS A 436 30.57 3.83 22.54
C LYS A 436 30.75 4.28 23.99
N LEU A 437 29.66 4.27 24.74
CA LEU A 437 29.61 4.67 26.15
C LEU A 437 29.83 3.48 27.10
N SER A 438 29.18 2.34 26.81
CA SER A 438 29.26 1.12 27.63
C SER A 438 28.87 -0.12 26.81
N SER A 439 29.15 -1.32 27.34
CA SER A 439 28.87 -2.62 26.70
C SER A 439 28.12 -3.55 27.65
N GLY A 440 27.34 -4.48 27.09
CA GLY A 440 26.61 -5.50 27.87
C GLY A 440 25.39 -4.97 28.62
N ASN A 441 24.80 -3.88 28.15
CA ASN A 441 23.56 -3.33 28.69
C ASN A 441 22.37 -4.24 28.34
N PRO A 442 21.31 -4.28 29.17
CA PRO A 442 20.08 -4.94 28.79
C PRO A 442 19.48 -4.28 27.54
N LEU A 443 18.88 -5.08 26.67
CA LEU A 443 18.13 -4.55 25.53
C LEU A 443 16.86 -3.85 26.01
N PRO A 444 16.36 -2.85 25.26
CA PRO A 444 15.02 -2.31 25.46
C PRO A 444 13.97 -3.43 25.50
N ALA A 445 12.90 -3.22 26.27
CA ALA A 445 11.81 -4.18 26.34
C ALA A 445 11.21 -4.39 24.94
N VAL A 446 10.93 -5.66 24.62
CA VAL A 446 10.33 -6.03 23.33
C VAL A 446 8.91 -5.48 23.26
N THR A 447 8.59 -4.76 22.17
CA THR A 447 7.21 -4.34 21.89
C THR A 447 6.43 -5.53 21.33
N ILE A 448 5.47 -6.03 22.10
CA ILE A 448 4.60 -7.12 21.65
C ILE A 448 3.63 -6.60 20.60
N ILE A 449 3.53 -7.30 19.47
CA ILE A 449 2.56 -7.07 18.41
C ILE A 449 1.42 -8.08 18.60
N GLY A 450 0.17 -7.60 18.64
CA GLY A 450 -1.03 -8.40 18.89
C GLY A 450 -1.59 -8.26 20.31
N ILE A 451 -2.18 -9.33 20.82
CA ILE A 451 -2.87 -9.39 22.12
C ILE A 451 -1.88 -9.10 23.25
N ASN A 452 -2.31 -8.29 24.23
CA ASN A 452 -1.49 -7.79 25.35
C ASN A 452 -0.31 -6.89 24.92
N GLY A 453 -0.27 -6.47 23.65
CA GLY A 453 0.68 -5.53 23.09
C GLY A 453 -0.04 -4.45 22.27
N ARG A 454 0.55 -4.09 21.13
CA ARG A 454 -0.05 -3.17 20.16
C ARG A 454 -1.01 -3.95 19.24
N PRO A 455 -2.32 -3.61 19.20
CA PRO A 455 -3.27 -4.28 18.31
C PRO A 455 -2.95 -3.94 16.85
N ILE A 456 -2.97 -4.96 15.99
CA ILE A 456 -2.69 -4.79 14.57
C ILE A 456 -3.98 -4.41 13.84
N PRO A 457 -3.99 -3.36 13.01
CA PRO A 457 -5.07 -3.15 12.04
C PRO A 457 -5.23 -4.37 11.14
N ASN A 458 -6.47 -4.78 10.88
CA ASN A 458 -6.79 -6.06 10.22
C ASN A 458 -7.75 -5.91 9.03
N GLN A 459 -7.88 -4.70 8.48
CA GLN A 459 -8.77 -4.43 7.33
C GLN A 459 -8.17 -3.40 6.38
N ILE A 460 -7.68 -2.28 6.91
CA ILE A 460 -7.26 -1.13 6.12
C ILE A 460 -5.73 -1.07 6.08
N ILE A 461 -5.18 -1.00 4.86
CA ILE A 461 -3.76 -0.65 4.68
C ILE A 461 -3.58 0.86 4.83
N ASP A 462 -4.35 1.63 4.06
CA ASP A 462 -4.46 3.10 4.11
C ASP A 462 -5.82 3.51 3.50
N ASN A 463 -6.46 4.56 4.03
CA ASN A 463 -7.68 5.09 3.43
C ASN A 463 -7.72 6.62 3.26
N ASP A 464 -6.67 7.34 3.63
CA ASP A 464 -6.67 8.80 3.68
C ASP A 464 -5.46 9.50 3.03
N ALA A 465 -4.63 8.76 2.28
CA ALA A 465 -3.50 9.30 1.52
C ALA A 465 -3.84 10.56 0.70
N VAL A 466 -3.32 11.71 1.13
CA VAL A 466 -3.59 13.01 0.49
C VAL A 466 -2.77 13.14 -0.79
N GLY A 467 -3.47 13.32 -1.92
CA GLY A 467 -2.82 13.39 -3.24
C GLY A 467 -2.32 12.03 -3.73
N GLY A 468 -2.85 10.94 -3.17
CA GLY A 468 -2.55 9.56 -3.58
C GLY A 468 -1.22 9.02 -3.05
N THR A 469 -0.60 9.66 -2.05
CA THR A 469 0.64 9.16 -1.43
C THR A 469 0.65 9.37 0.08
N VAL A 470 1.09 8.35 0.82
CA VAL A 470 1.22 8.39 2.30
C VAL A 470 2.39 9.26 2.76
N GLU A 471 3.34 9.52 1.86
CA GLU A 471 4.50 10.40 2.11
C GLU A 471 4.16 11.90 2.04
N ASN A 472 2.89 12.27 1.81
CA ASN A 472 2.46 13.66 1.83
C ASN A 472 2.38 14.14 3.30
N PRO A 473 3.03 15.25 3.68
CA PRO A 473 2.94 15.77 5.05
C PRO A 473 1.53 16.14 5.54
N ALA A 474 0.55 16.22 4.63
CA ALA A 474 -0.85 16.45 4.96
C ALA A 474 -1.67 15.16 5.16
N THR A 475 -1.11 13.99 4.83
CA THR A 475 -1.72 12.69 5.15
C THR A 475 -1.71 12.51 6.66
N LEU A 476 -2.82 12.00 7.20
CA LEU A 476 -2.93 11.71 8.63
C LEU A 476 -2.11 10.46 8.91
N PHE A 477 -1.40 10.44 10.04
CA PHE A 477 -0.66 9.25 10.48
C PHE A 477 -1.42 8.61 11.64
N ASP A 478 -2.19 7.57 11.36
CA ASP A 478 -3.07 6.85 12.28
C ASP A 478 -2.74 5.34 12.33
N PRO A 479 -1.71 4.94 13.10
CA PRO A 479 -1.32 3.54 13.25
C PRO A 479 -2.36 2.67 13.97
N ALA A 480 -3.45 3.24 14.50
CA ALA A 480 -4.53 2.46 15.11
C ALA A 480 -5.53 1.96 14.04
N GLN A 481 -5.62 2.64 12.90
CA GLN A 481 -6.53 2.30 11.81
C GLN A 481 -5.80 1.72 10.60
N ASP A 482 -4.63 2.26 10.26
CA ASP A 482 -3.96 1.98 9.00
C ASP A 482 -2.75 1.08 9.21
N GLY A 483 -2.76 -0.08 8.53
CA GLY A 483 -1.71 -1.09 8.64
C GLY A 483 -0.34 -0.57 8.18
N ILE A 484 -0.31 0.33 7.19
CA ILE A 484 0.94 0.93 6.71
C ILE A 484 1.58 1.82 7.78
N ASP A 485 0.78 2.61 8.49
CA ASP A 485 1.21 3.48 9.58
C ASP A 485 1.61 2.66 10.81
N PHE A 486 0.89 1.57 11.08
CA PHE A 486 1.18 0.67 12.18
C PHE A 486 2.61 0.15 12.11
N TYR A 487 3.03 -0.40 10.98
CA TYR A 487 4.39 -0.92 10.83
C TYR A 487 5.44 0.18 10.70
N GLU A 488 5.12 1.31 10.06
CA GLU A 488 5.99 2.48 10.01
C GLU A 488 6.31 3.00 11.43
N SER A 489 5.31 3.05 12.31
CA SER A 489 5.50 3.43 13.72
C SER A 489 6.30 2.41 14.56
N LEU A 490 6.67 1.28 13.97
CA LEU A 490 7.54 0.26 14.55
C LEU A 490 8.91 0.19 13.88
N GLU A 491 9.19 1.04 12.89
CA GLU A 491 10.41 1.00 12.10
C GLU A 491 11.67 0.91 12.98
N GLY A 492 12.50 -0.11 12.73
CA GLY A 492 13.75 -0.36 13.44
C GLY A 492 13.61 -0.77 14.91
N MET A 493 12.40 -0.85 15.46
CA MET A 493 12.16 -1.27 16.83
C MET A 493 12.28 -2.78 17.00
N LEU A 494 12.79 -3.21 18.15
CA LEU A 494 12.76 -4.60 18.59
C LEU A 494 11.33 -4.98 19.02
N VAL A 495 10.71 -5.86 18.23
CA VAL A 495 9.33 -6.32 18.38
C VAL A 495 9.25 -7.82 18.65
N GLY A 496 8.07 -8.26 19.09
CA GLY A 496 7.80 -9.65 19.45
C GLY A 496 6.43 -10.11 18.95
N VAL A 497 6.38 -11.28 18.32
CA VAL A 497 5.13 -11.90 17.84
C VAL A 497 4.86 -13.16 18.67
N ASN A 498 3.74 -13.14 19.39
CA ASN A 498 3.32 -14.27 20.23
C ASN A 498 2.63 -15.33 19.39
N ASN A 499 2.89 -16.62 19.67
CA ASN A 499 2.17 -17.76 19.12
C ASN A 499 1.88 -17.63 17.62
N ALA A 500 2.92 -17.31 16.84
CA ALA A 500 2.77 -17.02 15.43
C ALA A 500 2.24 -18.26 14.69
N VAL A 501 1.20 -18.08 13.87
CA VAL A 501 0.67 -19.13 12.97
C VAL A 501 1.03 -18.79 11.53
N VAL A 502 1.53 -19.78 10.80
CA VAL A 502 1.97 -19.65 9.42
C VAL A 502 0.75 -19.55 8.50
N VAL A 503 0.74 -18.53 7.62
CA VAL A 503 -0.33 -18.31 6.63
C VAL A 503 0.15 -18.33 5.18
N GLY A 504 1.46 -18.37 4.96
CA GLY A 504 2.09 -18.74 3.70
C GLY A 504 3.29 -19.65 3.97
N PRO A 505 3.58 -20.62 3.08
CA PRO A 505 4.73 -21.50 3.27
C PRO A 505 6.05 -20.72 3.20
N THR A 506 7.14 -21.35 3.68
CA THR A 506 8.49 -20.78 3.51
C THR A 506 8.79 -20.64 2.02
N ASN A 507 9.12 -19.43 1.56
CA ASN A 507 9.49 -19.19 0.17
C ASN A 507 11.01 -19.37 -0.07
N ASP A 508 11.44 -19.27 -1.33
CA ASP A 508 12.86 -19.40 -1.73
C ASP A 508 13.79 -18.32 -1.17
N PHE A 509 13.23 -17.21 -0.68
CA PHE A 509 13.95 -16.15 0.01
C PHE A 509 14.07 -16.41 1.53
N GLY A 510 13.54 -17.52 2.03
CA GLY A 510 13.54 -17.85 3.45
C GLY A 510 12.49 -17.09 4.27
N GLU A 511 11.57 -16.41 3.62
CA GLU A 511 10.54 -15.61 4.28
C GLU A 511 9.37 -16.48 4.73
N ILE A 512 8.79 -16.15 5.88
CA ILE A 512 7.67 -16.88 6.47
C ILE A 512 6.56 -15.89 6.85
N PRO A 513 5.48 -15.80 6.07
CA PRO A 513 4.30 -15.02 6.42
C PRO A 513 3.52 -15.66 7.58
N VAL A 514 3.26 -14.88 8.62
CA VAL A 514 2.55 -15.32 9.83
C VAL A 514 1.48 -14.33 10.28
N LEU A 515 0.60 -14.81 11.15
CA LEU A 515 -0.30 -13.99 11.97
C LEU A 515 0.09 -14.13 13.44
N ALA A 516 -0.05 -13.04 14.20
CA ALA A 516 0.12 -13.04 15.65
C ALA A 516 -1.01 -13.80 16.36
N ASP A 517 -0.72 -14.35 17.54
CA ASP A 517 -1.69 -14.93 18.49
C ASP A 517 -2.59 -16.01 17.89
N ASN A 518 -2.02 -16.93 17.09
CA ASN A 518 -2.75 -17.94 16.32
C ASN A 518 -3.80 -17.34 15.34
N GLY A 519 -3.70 -16.05 15.04
CA GLY A 519 -4.61 -15.31 14.17
C GLY A 519 -6.00 -15.08 14.76
N VAL A 520 -6.11 -14.93 16.09
CA VAL A 520 -7.40 -14.70 16.80
C VAL A 520 -8.16 -13.47 16.31
N ASN A 521 -7.46 -12.42 15.87
CA ASN A 521 -8.05 -11.16 15.39
C ASN A 521 -7.89 -10.96 13.88
N ALA A 522 -7.53 -12.01 13.13
CA ALA A 522 -7.39 -11.91 11.69
C ALA A 522 -8.75 -11.82 10.99
N GLY A 523 -8.73 -11.33 9.75
CA GLY A 523 -9.86 -11.40 8.82
C GLY A 523 -10.23 -12.84 8.43
N GLU A 524 -10.80 -13.01 7.25
CA GLU A 524 -11.34 -14.31 6.80
C GLU A 524 -10.21 -15.34 6.59
N ARG A 525 -10.19 -16.36 7.46
CA ARG A 525 -9.22 -17.46 7.43
C ARG A 525 -9.68 -18.55 6.46
N THR A 526 -8.74 -19.19 5.77
CA THR A 526 -9.06 -20.39 4.98
C THR A 526 -9.36 -21.58 5.90
N ALA A 527 -10.10 -22.57 5.40
CA ALA A 527 -10.40 -23.79 6.15
C ALA A 527 -9.14 -24.54 6.63
N ARG A 528 -8.01 -24.30 5.94
CA ARG A 528 -6.74 -24.99 6.11
C ARG A 528 -5.67 -24.14 6.81
N GLY A 529 -6.04 -22.94 7.28
CA GLY A 529 -5.22 -22.12 8.17
C GLY A 529 -4.54 -20.92 7.53
N GLY A 530 -4.73 -20.67 6.24
CA GLY A 530 -4.29 -19.47 5.54
C GLY A 530 -5.14 -18.23 5.89
N ILE A 531 -4.89 -17.12 5.20
CA ILE A 531 -5.71 -15.91 5.29
C ILE A 531 -6.04 -15.41 3.88
N ARG A 532 -7.32 -15.19 3.61
CA ARG A 532 -7.83 -14.90 2.26
C ARG A 532 -7.94 -13.40 2.05
N ILE A 533 -7.63 -12.94 0.84
CA ILE A 533 -7.96 -11.56 0.43
C ILE A 533 -9.48 -11.35 0.32
N GLN A 534 -9.94 -10.14 0.58
CA GLN A 534 -11.34 -9.73 0.39
C GLN A 534 -11.43 -8.38 -0.33
N PRO A 535 -12.58 -8.04 -0.93
CA PRO A 535 -12.78 -6.70 -1.48
C PRO A 535 -12.54 -5.62 -0.41
N GLY A 536 -11.46 -4.85 -0.57
CA GLY A 536 -11.08 -3.78 0.35
C GLY A 536 -10.25 -4.21 1.57
N ASP A 537 -9.94 -5.51 1.71
CA ASP A 537 -9.08 -6.03 2.77
C ASP A 537 -7.99 -6.93 2.17
N PHE A 538 -6.75 -6.46 2.30
CA PHE A 538 -5.54 -7.12 1.81
C PHE A 538 -4.64 -7.60 2.95
N ASN A 539 -5.27 -7.92 4.09
CA ASN A 539 -4.67 -8.54 5.26
C ASN A 539 -3.49 -7.74 5.84
N PRO A 540 -3.72 -6.48 6.27
CA PRO A 540 -2.66 -5.67 6.89
C PRO A 540 -2.08 -6.29 8.16
N GLU A 541 -2.79 -7.20 8.81
CA GLU A 541 -2.34 -7.88 10.04
C GLU A 541 -1.26 -8.95 9.81
N ARG A 542 -0.90 -9.22 8.55
CA ARG A 542 0.11 -10.19 8.16
C ARG A 542 1.51 -9.68 8.45
N ILE A 543 2.35 -10.52 9.05
CA ILE A 543 3.74 -10.22 9.37
C ILE A 543 4.64 -11.17 8.58
N ILE A 544 5.60 -10.64 7.82
CA ILE A 544 6.59 -11.45 7.11
C ILE A 544 7.85 -11.56 7.97
N ILE A 545 8.20 -12.77 8.40
CA ILE A 545 9.47 -13.04 9.06
C ILE A 545 10.53 -13.25 7.97
N ASP A 546 11.72 -12.65 8.14
CA ASP A 546 12.81 -12.72 7.17
C ASP A 546 14.13 -13.06 7.88
N ASP A 547 14.92 -13.94 7.25
CA ASP A 547 16.13 -14.54 7.79
C ASP A 547 17.42 -13.71 7.55
N ALA A 548 17.29 -12.47 7.04
CA ALA A 548 18.39 -11.59 6.68
C ALA A 548 19.37 -11.23 7.82
N ILE A 549 19.05 -11.50 9.09
CA ILE A 549 19.96 -11.34 10.24
C ILE A 549 20.40 -12.69 10.78
N VAL A 550 19.44 -13.57 11.13
CA VAL A 550 19.72 -14.93 11.59
C VAL A 550 19.16 -15.92 10.59
N SER A 551 20.04 -16.41 9.72
CA SER A 551 19.71 -17.35 8.65
C SER A 551 19.32 -18.74 9.16
N HIS A 552 18.77 -19.55 8.24
CA HIS A 552 18.26 -20.92 8.43
C HIS A 552 16.81 -21.01 8.95
N PRO A 553 15.85 -20.41 8.24
CA PRO A 553 14.45 -20.57 8.57
C PRO A 553 14.02 -22.04 8.41
N PRO A 554 13.15 -22.55 9.30
CA PRO A 554 12.55 -23.86 9.10
C PRO A 554 11.67 -23.84 7.85
N GLN A 555 11.59 -24.97 7.16
CA GLN A 555 10.58 -25.18 6.12
C GLN A 555 9.24 -25.46 6.80
N VAL A 556 8.27 -24.56 6.60
CA VAL A 556 6.96 -24.61 7.23
C VAL A 556 5.84 -24.53 6.19
N ASN A 557 4.73 -25.17 6.49
CA ASN A 557 3.52 -25.11 5.70
C ASN A 557 2.47 -24.21 6.38
N VAL A 558 1.45 -23.81 5.64
CA VAL A 558 0.29 -23.10 6.20
C VAL A 558 -0.31 -23.91 7.37
N GLY A 559 -0.68 -23.20 8.44
CA GLY A 559 -1.25 -23.77 9.66
C GLY A 559 -0.22 -24.28 10.69
N ASP A 560 1.06 -24.37 10.33
CA ASP A 560 2.12 -24.62 11.32
C ASP A 560 2.22 -23.46 12.33
N THR A 561 2.68 -23.74 13.55
CA THR A 561 2.70 -22.75 14.65
C THR A 561 4.05 -22.69 15.35
N PHE A 562 4.48 -21.49 15.74
CA PHE A 562 5.66 -21.28 16.56
C PHE A 562 5.27 -21.23 18.05
N ASN A 563 5.83 -22.13 18.86
CA ASN A 563 5.42 -22.34 20.25
C ASN A 563 5.94 -21.30 21.26
N ASN A 564 6.71 -20.30 20.80
CA ASN A 564 7.27 -19.26 21.66
C ASN A 564 7.31 -17.92 20.92
N LEU A 565 7.62 -16.86 21.67
CA LEU A 565 7.81 -15.51 21.15
C LEU A 565 8.89 -15.50 20.05
N ILE A 566 8.53 -14.95 18.89
CA ILE A 566 9.48 -14.60 17.83
C ILE A 566 9.91 -13.16 18.05
N THR A 567 11.21 -12.91 18.21
CA THR A 567 11.76 -11.56 18.42
C THR A 567 12.57 -11.11 17.21
N GLY A 568 12.38 -9.88 16.78
CA GLY A 568 13.12 -9.30 15.66
C GLY A 568 12.99 -7.79 15.59
N VAL A 569 13.68 -7.17 14.63
CA VAL A 569 13.52 -5.74 14.34
C VAL A 569 12.65 -5.54 13.10
N ILE A 570 11.79 -4.53 13.09
CA ILE A 570 11.01 -4.20 11.89
C ILE A 570 11.90 -3.48 10.88
N ASP A 571 11.82 -3.93 9.63
CA ASP A 571 12.50 -3.40 8.47
C ASP A 571 11.52 -3.35 7.29
N TYR A 572 11.93 -2.72 6.19
CA TYR A 572 11.09 -2.62 5.00
C TYR A 572 11.88 -2.94 3.73
N SER A 573 11.37 -3.86 2.92
CA SER A 573 11.99 -4.19 1.62
C SER A 573 10.99 -4.83 0.66
N PHE A 574 11.23 -4.68 -0.64
CA PHE A 574 10.41 -5.29 -1.70
C PHE A 574 8.89 -5.04 -1.56
N GLY A 575 8.49 -3.84 -1.11
CA GLY A 575 7.07 -3.50 -1.04
C GLY A 575 6.34 -3.99 0.22
N ASN A 576 7.06 -4.55 1.20
CA ASN A 576 6.50 -5.12 2.43
C ASN A 576 7.33 -4.76 3.67
N PHE A 577 6.65 -4.65 4.80
CA PHE A 577 7.28 -4.65 6.12
C PHE A 577 7.66 -6.07 6.55
N LYS A 578 8.80 -6.20 7.20
CA LYS A 578 9.38 -7.48 7.60
C LYS A 578 9.93 -7.45 9.01
N LEU A 579 9.73 -8.54 9.75
CA LEU A 579 10.39 -8.79 11.02
C LEU A 579 11.68 -9.56 10.74
N LEU A 580 12.81 -8.89 10.92
CA LEU A 580 14.12 -9.51 10.82
C LEU A 580 14.46 -10.21 12.14
N ASN A 581 14.44 -11.53 12.17
CA ASN A 581 14.64 -12.27 13.41
C ASN A 581 16.05 -12.04 13.98
N THR A 582 16.12 -11.60 15.24
CA THR A 582 17.38 -11.31 15.93
C THR A 582 17.92 -12.50 16.72
N ALA A 583 17.14 -13.58 16.77
CA ALA A 583 17.49 -14.86 17.36
C ALA A 583 17.01 -16.00 16.44
N PRO A 584 17.55 -17.23 16.60
CA PRO A 584 17.03 -18.40 15.89
C PRO A 584 15.54 -18.57 16.16
N LEU A 585 14.77 -18.88 15.11
CA LEU A 585 13.33 -19.05 15.22
C LEU A 585 12.97 -20.20 16.19
N PRO A 586 11.87 -20.08 16.96
CA PRO A 586 11.41 -21.14 17.85
C PRO A 586 11.11 -22.45 17.12
N THR A 587 11.00 -23.53 17.89
CA THR A 587 10.52 -24.82 17.36
C THR A 587 9.09 -24.70 16.86
N VAL A 588 8.87 -25.21 15.66
CA VAL A 588 7.58 -25.28 14.98
C VAL A 588 6.81 -26.54 15.42
N THR A 589 5.51 -26.39 15.67
CA THR A 589 4.55 -27.49 15.75
C THR A 589 3.80 -27.58 14.43
N SER A 590 3.78 -28.76 13.83
CA SER A 590 3.06 -28.95 12.57
C SER A 590 1.55 -28.83 12.76
N GLY A 591 0.89 -28.13 11.84
CA GLY A 591 -0.57 -28.05 11.73
C GLY A 591 -1.21 -29.34 11.19
N GLY A 592 -0.41 -30.29 10.71
CA GLY A 592 -0.90 -31.56 10.16
C GLY A 592 -1.48 -31.45 8.75
N LEU A 593 -1.12 -30.40 8.01
CA LEU A 593 -1.57 -30.17 6.64
C LEU A 593 -1.12 -31.31 5.71
N THR A 594 -2.04 -31.83 4.88
CA THR A 594 -1.76 -32.89 3.91
C THR A 594 -2.28 -32.51 2.53
N PRO A 595 -1.55 -32.82 1.44
CA PRO A 595 -2.04 -32.58 0.08
C PRO A 595 -3.39 -33.24 -0.15
N GLU A 596 -4.31 -32.50 -0.75
CA GLU A 596 -5.67 -32.95 -1.02
C GLU A 596 -5.76 -33.97 -2.15
N THR A 597 -6.82 -34.76 -2.15
CA THR A 597 -7.20 -35.63 -3.25
C THR A 597 -8.68 -35.45 -3.53
N THR A 598 -9.01 -35.09 -4.77
CA THR A 598 -10.41 -34.88 -5.14
C THR A 598 -11.22 -36.17 -5.02
N ALA A 599 -12.49 -36.01 -4.61
CA ALA A 599 -13.50 -37.05 -4.68
C ALA A 599 -14.15 -37.15 -6.07
N LEU A 600 -13.88 -36.19 -6.96
CA LEU A 600 -14.48 -36.12 -8.29
C LEU A 600 -13.80 -37.12 -9.24
N ILE A 601 -14.46 -38.26 -9.43
CA ILE A 601 -14.07 -39.28 -10.41
C ILE A 601 -15.11 -39.29 -11.52
N GLY A 602 -14.67 -39.16 -12.78
CA GLY A 602 -15.58 -39.23 -13.93
C GLY A 602 -16.18 -40.63 -14.08
N THR A 603 -17.50 -40.74 -14.10
CA THR A 603 -18.24 -41.93 -14.56
C THR A 603 -18.42 -41.89 -16.08
N GLN A 604 -19.03 -42.91 -16.68
CA GLN A 604 -19.24 -42.95 -18.13
C GLN A 604 -20.08 -41.78 -18.66
N ASP A 605 -21.01 -41.24 -17.86
CA ASP A 605 -21.89 -40.12 -18.21
C ASP A 605 -21.41 -38.78 -17.67
N GLN A 606 -20.23 -38.74 -17.05
CA GLN A 606 -19.69 -37.54 -16.44
C GLN A 606 -18.38 -37.12 -17.07
N LEU A 607 -18.34 -35.89 -17.59
CA LEU A 607 -17.13 -35.26 -18.10
C LEU A 607 -16.39 -34.57 -16.96
N THR A 608 -15.09 -34.84 -16.82
CA THR A 608 -14.20 -34.12 -15.90
C THR A 608 -13.28 -33.17 -16.67
N VAL A 609 -13.28 -31.89 -16.30
CA VAL A 609 -12.43 -30.86 -16.91
C VAL A 609 -11.62 -30.19 -15.81
N ALA A 610 -10.31 -30.12 -15.99
CA ALA A 610 -9.39 -29.49 -15.06
C ALA A 610 -8.58 -28.36 -15.72
N THR A 611 -8.01 -27.50 -14.89
CA THR A 611 -6.95 -26.55 -15.27
C THR A 611 -5.79 -26.68 -14.29
N PHE A 612 -4.56 -26.60 -14.81
CA PHE A 612 -3.37 -26.73 -14.01
C PHE A 612 -2.20 -25.97 -14.63
N ASN A 613 -1.81 -24.87 -13.99
CA ASN A 613 -0.54 -24.21 -14.22
C ASN A 613 0.60 -25.12 -13.71
N VAL A 614 1.55 -25.47 -14.58
CA VAL A 614 2.65 -26.40 -14.26
C VAL A 614 4.01 -25.73 -14.05
N GLU A 615 4.02 -24.40 -13.92
CA GLU A 615 5.17 -23.56 -13.56
C GLU A 615 6.40 -23.74 -14.47
N ASN A 616 6.45 -23.04 -15.61
CA ASN A 616 7.57 -23.03 -16.56
C ASN A 616 8.09 -24.43 -16.99
N LEU A 617 7.21 -25.42 -17.14
CA LEU A 617 7.64 -26.81 -17.33
C LEU A 617 8.40 -27.01 -18.65
N ASP A 618 9.62 -27.53 -18.57
CA ASP A 618 10.47 -27.90 -19.72
C ASP A 618 11.29 -29.18 -19.45
N PRO A 619 11.88 -29.85 -20.47
CA PRO A 619 12.65 -31.07 -20.27
C PRO A 619 13.87 -30.93 -19.34
N SER A 620 14.39 -29.71 -19.14
CA SER A 620 15.54 -29.42 -18.26
C SER A 620 15.22 -29.57 -16.77
N ASP A 621 13.95 -29.45 -16.37
CA ASP A 621 13.46 -29.68 -15.00
C ASP A 621 13.70 -31.11 -14.49
N GLY A 622 13.92 -32.06 -15.41
CA GLY A 622 14.27 -33.44 -15.09
C GLY A 622 13.10 -34.28 -14.55
N SER A 623 13.34 -35.59 -14.43
CA SER A 623 12.27 -36.56 -14.19
C SER A 623 11.54 -36.42 -12.84
N VAL A 624 12.14 -35.76 -11.85
CA VAL A 624 11.51 -35.58 -10.54
C VAL A 624 10.28 -34.69 -10.63
N LYS A 625 10.38 -33.51 -11.27
CA LYS A 625 9.24 -32.59 -11.43
C LYS A 625 8.13 -33.22 -12.29
N PHE A 626 8.49 -33.79 -13.44
CA PHE A 626 7.53 -34.51 -14.29
C PHE A 626 6.80 -35.64 -13.56
N ASN A 627 7.50 -36.45 -12.76
CA ASN A 627 6.87 -37.53 -11.99
C ASN A 627 5.95 -36.99 -10.88
N ARG A 628 6.30 -35.88 -10.23
CA ARG A 628 5.44 -35.23 -9.22
C ARG A 628 4.18 -34.65 -9.84
N LEU A 629 4.29 -33.93 -10.97
CA LEU A 629 3.13 -33.42 -11.73
C LEU A 629 2.25 -34.56 -12.24
N ALA A 630 2.86 -35.61 -12.79
CA ALA A 630 2.14 -36.82 -13.20
C ALA A 630 1.39 -37.47 -12.03
N SER A 631 2.03 -37.60 -10.86
CA SER A 631 1.37 -38.11 -9.66
C SER A 631 0.21 -37.19 -9.23
N ALA A 632 0.36 -35.87 -9.29
CA ALA A 632 -0.72 -34.94 -8.98
C ALA A 632 -1.92 -35.15 -9.91
N ILE A 633 -1.68 -35.24 -11.23
CA ILE A 633 -2.74 -35.49 -12.22
C ILE A 633 -3.44 -36.84 -11.98
N VAL A 634 -2.68 -37.91 -11.70
CA VAL A 634 -3.25 -39.25 -11.56
C VAL A 634 -3.91 -39.46 -10.20
N ASN A 635 -3.20 -39.12 -9.12
CA ASN A 635 -3.58 -39.51 -7.76
C ASN A 635 -4.42 -38.44 -7.07
N ASN A 636 -4.10 -37.15 -7.26
CA ASN A 636 -4.79 -36.04 -6.61
C ASN A 636 -6.00 -35.55 -7.43
N LEU A 637 -5.85 -35.40 -8.75
CA LEU A 637 -6.93 -34.98 -9.68
C LEU A 637 -7.75 -36.14 -10.28
N LYS A 638 -7.37 -37.40 -10.02
CA LYS A 638 -8.07 -38.60 -10.51
C LYS A 638 -8.14 -38.73 -12.04
N SER A 639 -7.10 -38.28 -12.74
CA SER A 639 -6.96 -38.34 -14.21
C SER A 639 -8.15 -37.73 -14.97
N PRO A 640 -8.35 -36.40 -14.92
CA PRO A 640 -9.45 -35.72 -15.60
C PRO A 640 -9.53 -36.01 -17.10
N ASP A 641 -10.72 -35.99 -17.68
CA ASP A 641 -10.91 -36.29 -19.11
C ASP A 641 -10.28 -35.23 -20.02
N VAL A 642 -10.33 -33.96 -19.63
CA VAL A 642 -9.67 -32.82 -20.31
C VAL A 642 -8.93 -31.97 -19.27
N ILE A 643 -7.72 -31.53 -19.59
CA ILE A 643 -6.91 -30.63 -18.76
C ILE A 643 -6.44 -29.46 -19.61
N SER A 644 -6.79 -28.23 -19.24
CA SER A 644 -6.11 -27.01 -19.71
C SER A 644 -4.80 -26.87 -18.95
N LEU A 645 -3.68 -26.85 -19.67
CA LEU A 645 -2.35 -26.66 -19.10
C LEU A 645 -1.83 -25.28 -19.48
N GLU A 646 -1.38 -24.56 -18.47
CA GLU A 646 -0.69 -23.29 -18.58
C GLU A 646 0.81 -23.51 -18.30
N GLU A 647 1.67 -22.53 -18.61
CA GLU A 647 3.08 -22.58 -18.20
C GLU A 647 3.93 -23.71 -18.83
N ILE A 648 3.54 -24.20 -20.03
CA ILE A 648 4.37 -25.14 -20.81
C ILE A 648 5.40 -24.37 -21.64
N GLN A 649 6.67 -24.79 -21.55
CA GLN A 649 7.79 -24.23 -22.31
C GLN A 649 8.24 -25.09 -23.51
N ASP A 650 9.21 -24.55 -24.26
CA ASP A 650 9.79 -25.16 -25.44
C ASP A 650 10.56 -26.43 -25.08
N ASN A 651 10.90 -27.22 -26.10
CA ASN A 651 11.70 -28.44 -25.95
C ASN A 651 13.09 -28.19 -25.33
N ASN A 652 13.55 -26.93 -25.30
CA ASN A 652 14.83 -26.47 -24.77
C ASN A 652 14.67 -25.40 -23.67
N GLY A 653 13.48 -25.28 -23.07
CA GLY A 653 13.18 -24.34 -21.99
C GLY A 653 13.38 -22.88 -22.40
N ALA A 654 13.85 -22.05 -21.48
CA ALA A 654 14.10 -20.61 -21.66
C ALA A 654 15.27 -20.24 -22.60
N THR A 655 15.78 -21.18 -23.40
CA THR A 655 16.89 -20.92 -24.32
C THR A 655 16.39 -20.11 -25.52
N ASN A 656 16.72 -18.81 -25.57
CA ASN A 656 16.35 -17.95 -26.69
C ASN A 656 17.17 -18.23 -27.97
N ASP A 657 16.74 -19.23 -28.76
CA ASP A 657 17.39 -19.68 -29.99
C ASP A 657 16.43 -19.93 -31.17
N SER A 658 15.22 -19.35 -31.13
CA SER A 658 14.10 -19.50 -32.09
C SER A 658 13.37 -20.84 -32.12
N VAL A 659 13.72 -21.78 -31.24
CA VAL A 659 12.91 -23.00 -31.04
C VAL A 659 11.64 -22.62 -30.29
N VAL A 660 10.48 -22.92 -30.87
CA VAL A 660 9.15 -22.65 -30.28
C VAL A 660 8.29 -23.92 -30.11
N ASP A 661 8.87 -25.08 -30.42
CA ASP A 661 8.17 -26.37 -30.37
C ASP A 661 8.23 -26.95 -28.95
N ALA A 662 7.11 -27.48 -28.45
CA ALA A 662 6.99 -28.08 -27.11
C ALA A 662 6.64 -29.59 -27.13
N SER A 663 6.78 -30.24 -28.30
CA SER A 663 6.35 -31.64 -28.45
C SER A 663 7.05 -32.62 -27.52
N VAL A 664 8.33 -32.39 -27.20
CA VAL A 664 9.12 -33.19 -26.25
C VAL A 664 8.64 -32.95 -24.82
N THR A 665 8.35 -31.70 -24.45
CA THR A 665 7.82 -31.34 -23.14
C THR A 665 6.51 -32.06 -22.86
N TYR A 666 5.53 -31.94 -23.78
CA TYR A 666 4.24 -32.64 -23.67
C TYR A 666 4.41 -34.16 -23.60
N GLN A 667 5.21 -34.74 -24.50
CA GLN A 667 5.38 -36.19 -24.54
C GLN A 667 6.05 -36.72 -23.26
N THR A 668 6.96 -35.95 -22.66
CA THR A 668 7.61 -36.32 -21.40
C THR A 668 6.60 -36.37 -20.26
N LEU A 669 5.72 -35.37 -20.14
CA LEU A 669 4.64 -35.36 -19.16
C LEU A 669 3.63 -36.50 -19.38
N ILE A 670 3.20 -36.72 -20.62
CA ILE A 670 2.28 -37.82 -20.98
C ILE A 670 2.87 -39.18 -20.60
N ASN A 671 4.16 -39.41 -20.87
CA ASN A 671 4.84 -40.64 -20.51
C ASN A 671 4.93 -40.82 -18.99
N ALA A 672 5.20 -39.75 -18.25
CA ALA A 672 5.22 -39.77 -16.79
C ALA A 672 3.82 -40.09 -16.21
N ILE A 673 2.76 -39.48 -16.75
CA ILE A 673 1.36 -39.77 -16.36
C ILE A 673 1.01 -41.24 -16.61
N ALA A 674 1.32 -41.77 -17.79
CA ALA A 674 1.08 -43.18 -18.10
C ALA A 674 1.86 -44.11 -17.16
N THR A 675 3.10 -43.74 -16.80
CA THR A 675 3.94 -44.48 -15.85
C THR A 675 3.38 -44.44 -14.43
N ALA A 676 2.76 -43.32 -14.02
CA ALA A 676 2.09 -43.17 -12.73
C ALA A 676 0.76 -43.94 -12.65
N GLY A 677 0.28 -44.53 -13.75
CA GLY A 677 -0.96 -45.31 -13.82
C GLY A 677 -2.16 -44.56 -14.43
N GLY A 678 -1.94 -43.35 -14.94
CA GLY A 678 -2.95 -42.58 -15.67
C GLY A 678 -3.15 -43.03 -17.11
N PRO A 679 -4.09 -42.41 -17.84
CA PRO A 679 -4.27 -42.69 -19.26
C PRO A 679 -3.11 -42.15 -20.08
N THR A 680 -2.92 -42.71 -21.28
CA THR A 680 -2.07 -42.09 -22.30
C THR A 680 -2.85 -40.94 -22.94
N TYR A 681 -2.69 -39.74 -22.38
CA TYR A 681 -3.28 -38.51 -22.91
C TYR A 681 -2.79 -38.20 -24.33
N GLU A 682 -3.65 -37.62 -25.14
CA GLU A 682 -3.26 -36.85 -26.32
C GLU A 682 -3.20 -35.36 -25.97
N TYR A 683 -2.49 -34.56 -26.78
CA TYR A 683 -2.41 -33.12 -26.60
C TYR A 683 -2.77 -32.32 -27.85
N ARG A 684 -3.21 -31.07 -27.66
CA ARG A 684 -3.39 -30.07 -28.73
C ARG A 684 -2.86 -28.71 -28.26
N GLN A 685 -2.06 -28.08 -29.09
CA GLN A 685 -1.44 -26.76 -28.86
C GLN A 685 -1.10 -26.08 -30.19
N ILE A 686 -0.77 -24.79 -30.15
CA ILE A 686 -0.27 -24.03 -31.32
C ILE A 686 1.03 -23.35 -30.91
N ASN A 687 2.13 -23.69 -31.60
CA ASN A 687 3.44 -23.06 -31.38
C ASN A 687 3.32 -21.53 -31.46
N PRO A 688 3.83 -20.79 -30.46
CA PRO A 688 3.88 -19.33 -30.50
C PRO A 688 4.69 -18.77 -31.65
N VAL A 689 4.58 -17.45 -31.86
CA VAL A 689 5.65 -16.71 -32.54
C VAL A 689 6.72 -16.42 -31.49
N ASP A 690 7.97 -16.67 -31.88
CA ASP A 690 9.16 -16.49 -31.05
C ASP A 690 9.15 -15.13 -30.30
N ASP A 691 9.27 -15.19 -28.97
CA ASP A 691 9.26 -14.09 -28.01
C ASP A 691 8.00 -13.18 -28.00
N GLN A 692 6.86 -13.62 -28.57
CA GLN A 692 5.65 -12.78 -28.64
C GLN A 692 4.53 -13.14 -27.65
N ASP A 693 4.59 -14.31 -27.01
CA ASP A 693 3.56 -14.77 -26.07
C ASP A 693 3.90 -14.44 -24.60
N GLY A 694 4.99 -13.70 -24.33
CA GLY A 694 5.38 -13.30 -22.98
C GLY A 694 5.75 -14.47 -22.05
N GLY A 695 5.85 -14.21 -20.75
CA GLY A 695 6.34 -15.18 -19.76
C GLY A 695 7.85 -15.12 -19.58
N GLU A 696 8.48 -16.24 -19.20
CA GLU A 696 9.94 -16.34 -19.13
C GLU A 696 10.56 -16.07 -20.51
N PRO A 697 11.50 -15.10 -20.63
CA PRO A 697 12.14 -14.77 -21.90
C PRO A 697 12.79 -15.98 -22.57
N GLY A 698 12.54 -16.18 -23.87
CA GLY A 698 13.07 -17.33 -24.62
C GLY A 698 12.32 -18.65 -24.42
N GLY A 699 11.42 -18.77 -23.43
CA GLY A 699 10.69 -20.01 -23.15
C GLY A 699 9.36 -20.16 -23.90
N ASN A 700 8.95 -19.11 -24.63
CA ASN A 700 7.72 -19.05 -25.44
C ASN A 700 6.48 -19.66 -24.78
N ILE A 701 6.20 -19.31 -23.54
CA ILE A 701 5.17 -19.96 -22.72
C ILE A 701 3.82 -20.01 -23.44
N ARG A 702 3.10 -21.13 -23.30
CA ARG A 702 1.83 -21.35 -24.00
C ARG A 702 0.77 -22.04 -23.13
N VAL A 703 -0.46 -21.99 -23.62
CA VAL A 703 -1.56 -22.83 -23.15
C VAL A 703 -1.75 -24.00 -24.12
N GLY A 704 -2.11 -25.17 -23.59
CA GLY A 704 -2.51 -26.32 -24.39
C GLY A 704 -3.46 -27.26 -23.64
N PHE A 705 -3.94 -28.28 -24.35
CA PHE A 705 -4.85 -29.27 -23.77
C PHE A 705 -4.18 -30.63 -23.66
N LEU A 706 -4.38 -31.33 -22.55
CA LEU A 706 -4.32 -32.80 -22.49
C LEU A 706 -5.74 -33.37 -22.46
N PHE A 707 -5.99 -34.47 -23.16
CA PHE A 707 -7.30 -35.13 -23.11
C PHE A 707 -7.21 -36.66 -23.29
N ASN A 708 -8.07 -37.38 -22.58
CA ASN A 708 -8.06 -38.84 -22.57
C ASN A 708 -8.82 -39.37 -23.80
N PRO A 709 -8.14 -39.91 -24.82
CA PRO A 709 -8.78 -40.29 -26.08
C PRO A 709 -9.74 -41.48 -25.94
N ASN A 710 -9.71 -42.21 -24.82
CA ASN A 710 -10.66 -43.29 -24.54
C ASN A 710 -12.03 -42.79 -24.04
N ARG A 711 -12.13 -41.48 -23.75
CA ARG A 711 -13.25 -40.86 -23.05
C ARG A 711 -13.83 -39.70 -23.84
N VAL A 712 -12.95 -38.87 -24.38
CA VAL A 712 -13.27 -37.69 -25.17
C VAL A 712 -12.57 -37.74 -26.51
N SER A 713 -13.24 -37.28 -27.55
CA SER A 713 -12.60 -37.08 -28.85
C SER A 713 -12.45 -35.58 -29.13
N PHE A 714 -11.36 -35.21 -29.80
CA PHE A 714 -11.09 -33.84 -30.20
C PHE A 714 -11.52 -33.66 -31.67
N VAL A 715 -12.22 -32.57 -31.98
CA VAL A 715 -12.62 -32.26 -33.36
C VAL A 715 -11.53 -31.41 -34.01
N ASP A 716 -10.64 -32.07 -34.76
CA ASP A 716 -9.57 -31.41 -35.50
C ASP A 716 -10.11 -30.67 -36.74
N ARG A 717 -9.85 -29.37 -36.84
CA ARG A 717 -10.16 -28.53 -38.01
C ARG A 717 -8.91 -27.78 -38.48
N PRO A 718 -8.55 -27.86 -39.77
CA PRO A 718 -7.30 -27.30 -40.28
C PRO A 718 -7.28 -25.76 -40.21
N SER A 719 -6.08 -25.17 -40.37
CA SER A 719 -5.84 -23.71 -40.53
C SER A 719 -5.64 -22.88 -39.25
N GLY A 720 -5.55 -23.53 -38.08
CA GLY A 720 -5.04 -22.87 -36.87
C GLY A 720 -3.54 -22.56 -37.00
N THR A 721 -3.16 -21.30 -36.85
CA THR A 721 -1.76 -20.86 -36.79
C THR A 721 -1.55 -19.89 -35.64
N SER A 722 -0.29 -19.55 -35.34
CA SER A 722 0.05 -18.61 -34.27
C SER A 722 -0.52 -17.21 -34.47
N THR A 723 -0.88 -16.84 -35.70
CA THR A 723 -1.36 -15.50 -36.08
C THR A 723 -2.74 -15.50 -36.74
N SER A 724 -3.39 -16.66 -36.93
CA SER A 724 -4.75 -16.72 -37.49
C SER A 724 -5.79 -16.75 -36.38
N SER A 725 -6.81 -15.89 -36.48
CA SER A 725 -7.95 -15.92 -35.58
C SER A 725 -8.92 -17.02 -35.97
N THR A 726 -9.33 -17.83 -35.01
CA THR A 726 -10.46 -18.74 -35.18
C THR A 726 -11.78 -17.98 -35.00
N THR A 727 -12.82 -18.41 -35.70
CA THR A 727 -14.14 -17.79 -35.73
C THR A 727 -15.22 -18.84 -35.52
N VAL A 728 -16.41 -18.43 -35.09
CA VAL A 728 -17.56 -19.33 -34.94
C VAL A 728 -18.43 -19.27 -36.20
N ASN A 729 -18.65 -20.42 -36.82
CA ASN A 729 -19.56 -20.63 -37.93
C ASN A 729 -20.89 -21.19 -37.41
N ASN A 730 -22.00 -20.73 -37.96
CA ASN A 730 -23.32 -21.32 -37.73
C ASN A 730 -23.58 -22.41 -38.78
N VAL A 731 -23.57 -23.68 -38.36
CA VAL A 731 -23.87 -24.83 -39.22
C VAL A 731 -25.21 -25.42 -38.81
N GLY A 732 -26.30 -24.83 -39.31
CA GLY A 732 -27.66 -25.33 -39.05
C GLY A 732 -28.10 -25.19 -37.58
N GLY A 733 -27.63 -24.15 -36.88
CA GLY A 733 -27.89 -23.94 -35.45
C GLY A 733 -26.82 -24.57 -34.53
N ASP A 734 -25.91 -25.39 -35.05
CA ASP A 734 -24.75 -25.90 -34.31
C ASP A 734 -23.56 -24.94 -34.49
N PRO A 735 -23.03 -24.32 -33.41
CA PRO A 735 -21.79 -23.56 -33.49
C PRO A 735 -20.62 -24.49 -33.84
N GLN A 736 -19.76 -24.07 -34.76
CA GLN A 736 -18.54 -24.80 -35.11
C GLN A 736 -17.37 -23.82 -35.32
N LEU A 737 -16.21 -24.13 -34.79
CA LEU A 737 -15.00 -23.33 -34.97
C LEU A 737 -14.52 -23.42 -36.43
N SER A 738 -13.90 -22.35 -36.93
CA SER A 738 -13.22 -22.37 -38.23
C SER A 738 -11.86 -23.08 -38.17
N ALA A 739 -11.22 -23.07 -36.99
CA ALA A 739 -10.02 -23.85 -36.66
C ALA A 739 -10.10 -24.41 -35.23
N SER A 740 -9.69 -25.67 -35.05
CA SER A 740 -9.69 -26.40 -33.77
C SER A 740 -8.50 -27.37 -33.76
N PRO A 741 -7.49 -27.19 -32.90
CA PRO A 741 -7.35 -26.04 -32.00
C PRO A 741 -7.20 -24.72 -32.78
N GLY A 742 -7.64 -23.62 -32.18
CA GLY A 742 -7.55 -22.28 -32.78
C GLY A 742 -7.20 -21.22 -31.73
N ARG A 743 -6.61 -20.10 -32.15
CA ARG A 743 -6.33 -18.95 -31.27
C ARG A 743 -7.41 -17.88 -31.40
N ILE A 744 -7.80 -17.27 -30.28
CA ILE A 744 -8.78 -16.18 -30.27
C ILE A 744 -8.06 -14.84 -30.47
N ASP A 745 -8.30 -14.19 -31.61
CA ASP A 745 -7.73 -12.89 -32.00
C ASP A 745 -6.24 -12.68 -31.63
N PRO A 746 -5.34 -13.58 -32.07
CA PRO A 746 -3.94 -13.63 -31.61
C PRO A 746 -3.09 -12.41 -31.99
N THR A 747 -3.56 -11.56 -32.92
CA THR A 747 -2.85 -10.35 -33.35
C THR A 747 -3.31 -9.08 -32.61
N ASN A 748 -4.29 -9.21 -31.70
CA ASN A 748 -4.79 -8.09 -30.93
C ASN A 748 -3.72 -7.58 -29.95
N SER A 749 -3.59 -6.25 -29.82
CA SER A 749 -2.61 -5.64 -28.92
C SER A 749 -2.83 -6.00 -27.45
N ALA A 750 -4.04 -6.43 -27.06
CA ALA A 750 -4.31 -6.95 -25.72
C ALA A 750 -3.42 -8.15 -25.35
N PHE A 751 -2.93 -8.92 -26.32
CA PHE A 751 -2.06 -10.08 -26.12
C PHE A 751 -0.58 -9.81 -26.48
N ASN A 752 -0.18 -8.54 -26.58
CA ASN A 752 1.24 -8.20 -26.71
C ASN A 752 1.99 -8.65 -25.47
N ALA A 753 3.06 -9.44 -25.64
CA ALA A 753 3.86 -10.00 -24.56
C ALA A 753 3.01 -10.75 -23.51
N SER A 754 1.94 -11.43 -23.95
CA SER A 754 1.06 -12.24 -23.11
C SER A 754 0.56 -13.45 -23.90
N ARG A 755 0.22 -14.51 -23.16
CA ARG A 755 -0.22 -15.78 -23.76
C ARG A 755 -1.55 -15.56 -24.47
N LYS A 756 -1.68 -16.17 -25.65
CA LYS A 756 -2.85 -16.02 -26.52
C LYS A 756 -3.83 -17.17 -26.25
N PRO A 757 -5.13 -16.91 -26.02
CA PRO A 757 -6.10 -17.95 -25.68
C PRO A 757 -6.19 -19.03 -26.77
N LEU A 758 -6.27 -20.29 -26.33
CA LEU A 758 -6.46 -21.46 -27.18
C LEU A 758 -7.88 -21.99 -26.99
N VAL A 759 -8.58 -22.28 -28.08
CA VAL A 759 -9.91 -22.92 -28.02
C VAL A 759 -9.92 -24.22 -28.81
N GLY A 760 -10.59 -25.23 -28.27
CA GLY A 760 -10.80 -26.53 -28.89
C GLY A 760 -12.25 -27.03 -28.79
N GLU A 761 -12.68 -27.78 -29.80
CA GLU A 761 -13.93 -28.53 -29.80
C GLU A 761 -13.68 -29.96 -29.29
N PHE A 762 -14.35 -30.33 -28.20
CA PHE A 762 -14.36 -31.69 -27.67
C PHE A 762 -15.73 -32.32 -27.84
N LEU A 763 -15.77 -33.63 -28.05
CA LEU A 763 -16.99 -34.44 -28.04
C LEU A 763 -16.90 -35.47 -26.92
N PHE A 764 -17.87 -35.40 -26.00
CA PHE A 764 -18.06 -36.35 -24.92
C PHE A 764 -19.49 -36.92 -25.01
N ASN A 765 -19.62 -38.23 -25.22
CA ASN A 765 -20.92 -38.89 -25.37
C ASN A 765 -21.84 -38.19 -26.40
N GLY A 766 -21.29 -37.68 -27.50
CA GLY A 766 -22.05 -36.92 -28.51
C GLY A 766 -22.32 -35.44 -28.17
N ASN A 767 -22.11 -35.02 -26.93
CA ASN A 767 -22.18 -33.61 -26.54
C ASN A 767 -20.92 -32.88 -26.98
N ARG A 768 -21.10 -31.79 -27.74
CA ARG A 768 -20.02 -30.85 -28.05
C ARG A 768 -19.75 -29.95 -26.84
N VAL A 769 -18.47 -29.80 -26.49
CA VAL A 769 -17.99 -28.91 -25.44
C VAL A 769 -16.85 -28.05 -26.00
N PHE A 770 -16.99 -26.74 -25.92
CA PHE A 770 -15.93 -25.80 -26.27
C PHE A 770 -15.11 -25.51 -25.02
N VAL A 771 -13.81 -25.79 -25.06
CA VAL A 771 -12.91 -25.45 -23.95
C VAL A 771 -11.95 -24.37 -24.45
N ILE A 772 -11.94 -23.24 -23.75
CA ILE A 772 -11.06 -22.10 -24.00
C ILE A 772 -10.05 -22.06 -22.86
N GLY A 773 -8.80 -22.42 -23.15
CA GLY A 773 -7.67 -22.31 -22.23
C GLY A 773 -7.06 -20.91 -22.30
N ASN A 774 -6.79 -20.32 -21.13
CA ASN A 774 -6.30 -18.96 -21.00
C ASN A 774 -5.10 -18.90 -20.06
N HIS A 775 -4.23 -17.93 -20.32
CA HIS A 775 -3.24 -17.50 -19.36
C HIS A 775 -3.05 -16.00 -19.54
N PHE A 776 -3.72 -15.20 -18.72
CA PHE A 776 -3.69 -13.74 -18.87
C PHE A 776 -2.38 -13.13 -18.38
N ASN A 777 -2.15 -11.85 -18.67
CA ASN A 777 -0.92 -11.20 -18.23
C ASN A 777 -0.84 -11.15 -16.71
N SER A 778 0.36 -11.40 -16.17
CA SER A 778 0.57 -11.38 -14.72
C SER A 778 0.31 -10.00 -14.12
N LYS A 779 0.17 -9.96 -12.79
CA LYS A 779 0.05 -8.73 -12.01
C LYS A 779 1.38 -7.96 -11.89
N GLY A 780 2.43 -8.41 -12.59
CA GLY A 780 3.73 -7.76 -12.62
C GLY A 780 3.63 -6.31 -13.13
N GLY A 781 4.28 -5.39 -12.42
CA GLY A 781 4.23 -3.95 -12.71
C GLY A 781 3.15 -3.18 -11.94
N ASP A 782 2.23 -3.87 -11.25
CA ASP A 782 1.34 -3.24 -10.28
C ASP A 782 2.14 -2.67 -9.10
N GLN A 783 1.61 -1.61 -8.48
CA GLN A 783 2.24 -1.03 -7.30
C GLN A 783 2.07 -1.94 -6.08
N PRO A 784 3.05 -1.98 -5.15
CA PRO A 784 3.00 -2.87 -3.98
C PRO A 784 1.86 -2.47 -3.03
N LEU A 785 1.34 -3.47 -2.29
CA LEU A 785 0.28 -3.28 -1.30
C LEU A 785 0.71 -2.30 -0.19
N PHE A 786 1.91 -2.47 0.38
CA PHE A 786 2.50 -1.51 1.33
C PHE A 786 3.42 -0.50 0.62
N GLY A 787 2.92 0.10 -0.47
CA GLY A 787 3.64 1.11 -1.23
C GLY A 787 3.36 2.55 -0.77
N ARG A 788 4.20 3.48 -1.25
CA ARG A 788 4.01 4.92 -0.99
C ARG A 788 2.74 5.51 -1.60
N PHE A 789 2.15 4.83 -2.59
CA PHE A 789 0.98 5.28 -3.32
C PHE A 789 -0.22 4.45 -2.89
N GLN A 790 -1.27 5.11 -2.40
CA GLN A 790 -2.47 4.47 -1.87
C GLN A 790 -3.74 5.11 -2.46
N PRO A 791 -4.72 4.31 -2.91
CA PRO A 791 -4.61 2.86 -3.12
C PRO A 791 -3.58 2.52 -4.23
N PRO A 792 -3.02 1.30 -4.25
CA PRO A 792 -2.03 0.92 -5.27
C PRO A 792 -2.62 0.97 -6.69
N THR A 793 -1.85 1.51 -7.63
CA THR A 793 -2.24 1.51 -9.05
C THR A 793 -2.00 0.13 -9.67
N LEU A 794 -3.07 -0.50 -10.16
CA LEU A 794 -3.04 -1.80 -10.84
C LEU A 794 -2.86 -1.64 -12.35
N THR A 795 -1.66 -1.24 -12.80
CA THR A 795 -1.40 -0.93 -14.21
C THR A 795 -1.60 -2.12 -15.15
N SER A 796 -1.38 -3.33 -14.67
CA SER A 796 -1.53 -4.57 -15.43
C SER A 796 -3.00 -4.96 -15.65
N GLU A 797 -3.93 -4.50 -14.81
CA GLU A 797 -5.37 -4.84 -14.88
C GLU A 797 -6.00 -4.31 -16.18
N ALA A 798 -5.54 -3.16 -16.68
CA ALA A 798 -6.05 -2.57 -17.91
C ALA A 798 -5.87 -3.51 -19.13
N GLN A 799 -4.76 -4.25 -19.19
CA GLN A 799 -4.53 -5.25 -20.23
C GLN A 799 -5.44 -6.47 -20.02
N ARG A 800 -5.55 -7.00 -18.80
CA ARG A 800 -6.45 -8.12 -18.48
C ARG A 800 -7.91 -7.82 -18.81
N ASN A 801 -8.38 -6.60 -18.57
CA ASN A 801 -9.73 -6.17 -18.96
C ASN A 801 -9.97 -6.27 -20.47
N GLN A 802 -8.97 -5.92 -21.28
CA GLN A 802 -9.04 -6.06 -22.74
C GLN A 802 -9.02 -7.53 -23.17
N GLN A 803 -8.16 -8.34 -22.56
CA GLN A 803 -8.09 -9.79 -22.80
C GLN A 803 -9.42 -10.48 -22.45
N ALA A 804 -9.98 -10.18 -21.29
CA ALA A 804 -11.30 -10.65 -20.85
C ALA A 804 -12.42 -10.25 -21.83
N THR A 805 -12.37 -9.02 -22.35
CA THR A 805 -13.37 -8.53 -23.32
C THR A 805 -13.34 -9.36 -24.61
N ILE A 806 -12.17 -9.67 -25.13
CA ILE A 806 -12.00 -10.45 -26.36
C ILE A 806 -12.52 -11.88 -26.17
N VAL A 807 -12.17 -12.53 -25.05
CA VAL A 807 -12.67 -13.87 -24.73
C VAL A 807 -14.19 -13.86 -24.53
N LYS A 808 -14.73 -12.86 -23.82
CA LYS A 808 -16.17 -12.66 -23.63
C LYS A 808 -16.91 -12.52 -24.97
N ASP A 809 -16.41 -11.68 -25.88
CA ASP A 809 -17.01 -11.48 -27.21
C ASP A 809 -16.99 -12.79 -28.02
N PHE A 810 -15.92 -13.57 -27.93
CA PHE A 810 -15.83 -14.88 -28.57
C PHE A 810 -16.85 -15.88 -28.00
N VAL A 811 -16.99 -15.97 -26.68
CA VAL A 811 -18.01 -16.82 -26.03
C VAL A 811 -19.42 -16.40 -26.46
N GLN A 812 -19.71 -15.10 -26.50
CA GLN A 812 -21.00 -14.59 -26.97
C GLN A 812 -21.27 -14.97 -28.44
N SER A 813 -20.23 -15.09 -29.27
CA SER A 813 -20.40 -15.55 -30.66
C SER A 813 -20.81 -17.03 -30.75
N ILE A 814 -20.41 -17.87 -29.80
CA ILE A 814 -20.89 -19.26 -29.67
C ILE A 814 -22.35 -19.25 -29.21
N LEU A 815 -22.65 -18.54 -28.11
CA LEU A 815 -23.98 -18.50 -27.50
C LEU A 815 -25.04 -17.80 -28.37
N ALA A 816 -24.62 -16.94 -29.31
CA ALA A 816 -25.51 -16.34 -30.29
C ALA A 816 -26.00 -17.34 -31.36
N VAL A 817 -25.24 -18.43 -31.60
CA VAL A 817 -25.65 -19.52 -32.49
C VAL A 817 -26.52 -20.53 -31.74
N ASP A 818 -26.06 -20.96 -30.56
CA ASP A 818 -26.80 -21.85 -29.66
C ASP A 818 -26.72 -21.33 -28.21
N PRO A 819 -27.81 -20.77 -27.65
CA PRO A 819 -27.85 -20.30 -26.27
C PRO A 819 -27.59 -21.39 -25.22
N ASN A 820 -27.74 -22.66 -25.58
CA ASN A 820 -27.51 -23.83 -24.72
C ASN A 820 -26.15 -24.49 -24.97
N ALA A 821 -25.26 -23.88 -25.76
CA ALA A 821 -23.95 -24.45 -26.04
C ALA A 821 -23.13 -24.68 -24.75
N ASN A 822 -22.41 -25.80 -24.70
CA ASN A 822 -21.52 -26.12 -23.59
C ASN A 822 -20.18 -25.40 -23.78
N VAL A 823 -19.93 -24.35 -23.02
CA VAL A 823 -18.71 -23.54 -23.13
C VAL A 823 -18.01 -23.50 -21.78
N ILE A 824 -16.71 -23.76 -21.77
CA ILE A 824 -15.82 -23.67 -20.63
C ILE A 824 -14.70 -22.68 -20.95
N VAL A 825 -14.46 -21.74 -20.03
CA VAL A 825 -13.29 -20.85 -20.03
C VAL A 825 -12.45 -21.23 -18.82
N ALA A 826 -11.28 -21.80 -19.05
CA ALA A 826 -10.41 -22.32 -18.00
C ALA A 826 -9.01 -21.70 -18.08
N GLY A 827 -8.31 -21.66 -16.95
CA GLY A 827 -6.90 -21.25 -16.88
C GLY A 827 -6.60 -20.19 -15.83
N ASP A 828 -5.33 -19.79 -15.80
CA ASP A 828 -4.82 -18.72 -14.97
C ASP A 828 -5.23 -17.35 -15.54
N LEU A 829 -6.20 -16.70 -14.90
CA LEU A 829 -6.67 -15.37 -15.30
C LEU A 829 -5.91 -14.24 -14.60
N ASN A 830 -4.97 -14.57 -13.69
CA ASN A 830 -4.13 -13.64 -12.95
C ASN A 830 -4.92 -12.53 -12.23
N ASP A 831 -6.16 -12.80 -11.82
CA ASP A 831 -6.97 -11.83 -11.10
C ASP A 831 -8.01 -12.45 -10.17
N PHE A 832 -8.52 -11.64 -9.25
CA PHE A 832 -9.33 -12.10 -8.11
C PHE A 832 -10.79 -12.33 -8.46
N GLU A 833 -11.51 -13.06 -7.61
CA GLU A 833 -12.93 -13.44 -7.82
C GLU A 833 -13.85 -12.21 -7.99
N CYS A 834 -13.49 -11.10 -7.35
CA CYS A 834 -14.23 -9.83 -7.38
C CYS A 834 -13.67 -8.82 -8.41
N SER A 835 -12.67 -9.19 -9.20
CA SER A 835 -11.95 -8.29 -10.11
C SER A 835 -12.76 -7.91 -11.36
N ASN A 836 -12.36 -6.82 -12.02
CA ASN A 836 -13.00 -6.37 -13.26
C ASN A 836 -12.89 -7.39 -14.41
N PRO A 837 -11.73 -8.04 -14.66
CA PRO A 837 -11.62 -9.05 -15.72
C PRO A 837 -12.63 -10.19 -15.55
N LEU A 838 -12.85 -10.66 -14.32
CA LEU A 838 -13.80 -11.74 -14.07
C LEU A 838 -15.26 -11.29 -14.26
N ASN A 839 -15.60 -10.08 -13.82
CA ASN A 839 -16.93 -9.49 -14.06
C ASN A 839 -17.23 -9.33 -15.56
N ILE A 840 -16.23 -8.97 -16.37
CA ILE A 840 -16.35 -8.89 -17.82
C ILE A 840 -16.68 -10.27 -18.40
N LEU A 841 -15.96 -11.33 -18.02
CA LEU A 841 -16.23 -12.69 -18.49
C LEU A 841 -17.62 -13.20 -18.07
N LYS A 842 -18.04 -12.96 -16.82
CA LYS A 842 -19.37 -13.33 -16.33
C LYS A 842 -20.50 -12.67 -17.14
N SER A 843 -20.28 -11.44 -17.61
CA SER A 843 -21.25 -10.74 -18.49
C SER A 843 -21.47 -11.41 -19.85
N ALA A 844 -20.64 -12.39 -20.25
CA ALA A 844 -20.87 -13.24 -21.42
C ALA A 844 -22.04 -14.22 -21.25
N GLY A 845 -22.56 -14.41 -20.03
CA GLY A 845 -23.42 -15.55 -19.67
C GLY A 845 -22.62 -16.74 -19.10
N LEU A 846 -21.38 -16.48 -18.64
CA LEU A 846 -20.56 -17.45 -17.93
C LEU A 846 -20.80 -17.34 -16.42
N ASN A 847 -20.76 -18.49 -15.77
CA ASN A 847 -20.85 -18.62 -14.32
C ASN A 847 -19.53 -19.14 -13.76
N ASN A 848 -19.28 -18.89 -12.48
CA ASN A 848 -18.09 -19.35 -11.77
C ASN A 848 -18.43 -20.54 -10.85
N PRO A 849 -18.29 -21.80 -11.29
CA PRO A 849 -18.42 -23.00 -10.47
C PRO A 849 -17.76 -22.95 -9.09
N SER A 850 -16.63 -22.25 -8.90
CA SER A 850 -16.01 -22.10 -7.57
C SER A 850 -16.91 -21.39 -6.55
N GLU A 851 -17.92 -20.64 -7.00
CA GLU A 851 -18.92 -20.01 -6.14
C GLU A 851 -19.85 -21.02 -5.45
N THR A 852 -19.82 -22.28 -5.86
CA THR A 852 -20.53 -23.39 -5.17
C THR A 852 -19.80 -23.89 -3.93
N LEU A 853 -18.50 -23.56 -3.78
CA LEU A 853 -17.69 -23.91 -2.61
C LEU A 853 -17.88 -22.90 -1.46
N PRO A 854 -17.61 -23.28 -0.20
CA PRO A 854 -17.44 -22.32 0.89
C PRO A 854 -16.40 -21.24 0.55
N VAL A 855 -16.64 -19.99 0.95
CA VAL A 855 -15.76 -18.84 0.61
C VAL A 855 -14.31 -19.05 1.08
N ASN A 856 -14.13 -19.70 2.23
CA ASN A 856 -12.84 -20.00 2.84
C ASN A 856 -12.05 -21.14 2.15
N ASP A 857 -12.57 -21.68 1.06
CA ASP A 857 -11.96 -22.72 0.21
C ASP A 857 -11.59 -22.19 -1.19
N ARG A 858 -11.97 -20.93 -1.50
CA ARG A 858 -11.81 -20.35 -2.85
C ARG A 858 -10.47 -19.65 -3.00
N TYR A 859 -9.39 -20.41 -3.12
CA TYR A 859 -8.04 -19.90 -3.40
C TYR A 859 -7.21 -20.93 -4.15
N THR A 860 -6.36 -20.46 -5.06
CA THR A 860 -5.51 -21.33 -5.89
C THR A 860 -4.04 -20.95 -5.78
N TYR A 861 -3.74 -19.83 -5.13
CA TYR A 861 -2.40 -19.24 -5.06
C TYR A 861 -2.15 -18.63 -3.68
N ASN A 862 -0.90 -18.62 -3.22
CA ASN A 862 -0.49 -17.94 -1.99
C ASN A 862 0.67 -16.98 -2.28
N PHE A 863 0.39 -15.67 -2.23
CA PHE A 863 1.39 -14.63 -2.49
C PHE A 863 1.67 -13.79 -1.25
N ASP A 864 2.92 -13.78 -0.80
CA ASP A 864 3.37 -13.09 0.42
C ASP A 864 2.56 -13.48 1.67
N GLY A 865 1.88 -14.64 1.68
CA GLY A 865 1.00 -15.10 2.76
C GLY A 865 -0.48 -14.78 2.57
N ASN A 866 -0.87 -14.22 1.42
CA ASN A 866 -2.25 -14.01 1.05
C ASN A 866 -2.75 -15.18 0.20
N SER A 867 -3.78 -15.88 0.66
CA SER A 867 -4.52 -16.85 -0.14
C SER A 867 -5.42 -16.12 -1.15
N GLN A 868 -5.19 -16.38 -2.44
CA GLN A 868 -5.79 -15.66 -3.56
C GLN A 868 -6.35 -16.64 -4.59
N THR A 869 -7.44 -16.27 -5.26
CA THR A 869 -7.94 -16.99 -6.44
C THR A 869 -7.35 -16.34 -7.69
N LEU A 870 -6.60 -17.09 -8.50
CA LEU A 870 -6.09 -16.62 -9.80
C LEU A 870 -6.54 -17.51 -10.96
N ASP A 871 -6.80 -18.79 -10.67
CA ASP A 871 -7.19 -19.79 -11.65
C ASP A 871 -8.68 -20.06 -11.58
N TYR A 872 -9.30 -20.28 -12.75
CA TYR A 872 -10.75 -20.44 -12.85
C TYR A 872 -11.12 -21.53 -13.84
N ILE A 873 -12.29 -22.12 -13.61
CA ILE A 873 -13.08 -22.80 -14.64
C ILE A 873 -14.44 -22.11 -14.62
N LEU A 874 -14.72 -21.30 -15.63
CA LEU A 874 -16.03 -20.70 -15.86
C LEU A 874 -16.82 -21.54 -16.85
N SER A 875 -18.13 -21.61 -16.69
CA SER A 875 -19.00 -22.43 -17.55
C SER A 875 -20.24 -21.68 -18.03
N SER A 876 -20.75 -22.03 -19.21
CA SER A 876 -22.07 -21.57 -19.67
C SER A 876 -23.18 -22.04 -18.71
N GLN A 877 -24.34 -21.37 -18.76
CA GLN A 877 -25.49 -21.74 -17.91
C GLN A 877 -25.93 -23.19 -18.12
N ASN A 878 -25.90 -23.70 -19.35
CA ASN A 878 -26.30 -25.08 -19.64
C ASN A 878 -25.39 -26.09 -18.92
N LEU A 879 -24.08 -25.83 -18.87
CA LEU A 879 -23.14 -26.66 -18.11
C LEU A 879 -23.31 -26.49 -16.60
N LEU A 880 -23.58 -25.27 -16.11
CA LEU A 880 -23.82 -25.06 -14.67
C LEU A 880 -25.04 -25.86 -14.19
N ASN A 881 -26.13 -25.92 -14.97
CA ASN A 881 -27.31 -26.73 -14.67
C ASN A 881 -27.01 -28.24 -14.60
N ARG A 882 -25.88 -28.66 -15.19
CA ARG A 882 -25.40 -30.05 -15.22
C ARG A 882 -24.15 -30.24 -14.35
N LEU A 883 -23.76 -29.26 -13.54
CA LEU A 883 -22.62 -29.36 -12.65
C LEU A 883 -22.94 -30.36 -11.54
N ASP A 884 -22.12 -31.40 -11.44
CA ASP A 884 -22.23 -32.46 -10.45
C ASP A 884 -21.28 -32.24 -9.27
N GLY A 885 -20.14 -31.59 -9.53
CA GLY A 885 -19.17 -31.22 -8.50
C GLY A 885 -18.09 -30.29 -9.03
N PHE A 886 -17.53 -29.50 -8.12
CA PHE A 886 -16.39 -28.64 -8.35
C PHE A 886 -15.43 -28.76 -7.18
N ASP A 887 -14.13 -28.65 -7.43
CA ASP A 887 -13.09 -28.81 -6.41
C ASP A 887 -11.87 -27.96 -6.74
N VAL A 888 -11.27 -27.36 -5.70
CA VAL A 888 -9.94 -26.74 -5.76
C VAL A 888 -9.02 -27.67 -4.98
N VAL A 889 -8.10 -28.33 -5.69
CA VAL A 889 -7.37 -29.46 -5.11
C VAL A 889 -6.09 -28.94 -4.47
N HIS A 890 -6.15 -28.63 -3.17
CA HIS A 890 -5.07 -28.00 -2.42
C HIS A 890 -3.85 -28.90 -2.21
N ILE A 891 -2.87 -28.82 -3.10
CA ILE A 891 -1.66 -29.67 -3.13
C ILE A 891 -0.35 -28.89 -3.22
N ASN A 892 -0.42 -27.58 -3.47
CA ASN A 892 0.70 -26.72 -3.84
C ASN A 892 0.76 -25.45 -2.99
N SER A 893 -0.20 -24.54 -3.12
CA SER A 893 -0.09 -23.15 -2.66
C SER A 893 0.24 -22.98 -1.17
N GLU A 894 -0.06 -24.00 -0.37
CA GLU A 894 0.08 -24.01 1.09
C GLU A 894 1.35 -24.71 1.61
N PHE A 895 2.10 -25.35 0.73
CA PHE A 895 3.23 -26.20 1.08
C PHE A 895 4.56 -25.55 0.71
N ALA A 896 5.59 -25.74 1.54
CA ALA A 896 6.95 -25.31 1.18
C ALA A 896 7.58 -26.22 0.09
N ASP A 897 7.21 -27.51 0.08
CA ASP A 897 7.63 -28.44 -0.98
C ASP A 897 6.61 -28.44 -2.13
N GLN A 898 6.65 -27.40 -2.95
CA GLN A 898 5.79 -27.23 -4.12
C GLN A 898 6.27 -28.03 -5.35
N VAL A 899 5.34 -28.40 -6.22
CA VAL A 899 5.65 -28.83 -7.60
C VAL A 899 5.20 -27.79 -8.64
N SER A 900 4.22 -26.98 -8.25
CA SER A 900 3.85 -25.69 -8.83
C SER A 900 3.46 -24.77 -7.67
N ASP A 901 3.48 -23.47 -7.90
CA ASP A 901 2.96 -22.44 -7.00
C ASP A 901 1.42 -22.29 -7.05
N HIS A 902 0.74 -22.94 -8.01
CA HIS A 902 -0.71 -22.94 -8.18
C HIS A 902 -1.36 -24.29 -7.79
N ASP A 903 -2.52 -24.24 -7.14
CA ASP A 903 -3.41 -25.39 -6.96
C ASP A 903 -4.28 -25.63 -8.22
N PRO A 904 -4.39 -26.88 -8.70
CA PRO A 904 -5.27 -27.20 -9.82
C PRO A 904 -6.75 -27.22 -9.42
N LEU A 905 -7.62 -27.02 -10.41
CA LEU A 905 -9.08 -27.04 -10.25
C LEU A 905 -9.67 -28.14 -11.11
N VAL A 906 -10.77 -28.74 -10.67
CA VAL A 906 -11.50 -29.74 -11.45
C VAL A 906 -13.01 -29.58 -11.29
N ALA A 907 -13.72 -29.64 -12.42
CA ALA A 907 -15.17 -29.64 -12.51
C ALA A 907 -15.66 -30.95 -13.11
N ARG A 908 -16.78 -31.48 -12.60
CA ARG A 908 -17.47 -32.67 -13.12
C ARG A 908 -18.87 -32.31 -13.58
N PHE A 909 -19.20 -32.63 -14.83
CA PHE A 909 -20.49 -32.32 -15.46
C PHE A 909 -21.22 -33.58 -15.90
N ASN A 910 -22.52 -33.67 -15.60
CA ASN A 910 -23.41 -34.74 -16.07
C ASN A 910 -23.77 -34.53 -17.55
N LEU A 911 -23.12 -35.29 -18.44
CA LEU A 911 -23.27 -35.26 -19.89
C LEU A 911 -23.55 -36.69 -20.42
N PRO A 912 -24.79 -37.19 -20.26
CA PRO A 912 -25.22 -38.48 -20.80
C PRO A 912 -25.10 -38.54 -22.33
N ILE A 913 -25.30 -39.73 -22.91
CA ILE A 913 -25.23 -39.88 -24.38
C ILE A 913 -26.32 -39.05 -25.05
N LEU A 914 -25.90 -38.18 -25.97
CA LEU A 914 -26.78 -37.38 -26.80
C LEU A 914 -26.98 -38.08 -28.15
N ILE A 915 -28.22 -38.47 -28.44
CA ILE A 915 -28.64 -39.04 -29.71
C ILE A 915 -29.60 -38.05 -30.36
N ASN A 916 -29.18 -37.47 -31.48
CA ASN A 916 -30.00 -36.55 -32.25
C ASN A 916 -30.39 -37.20 -33.59
N GLY A 917 -31.69 -37.21 -33.88
CA GLY A 917 -32.23 -37.52 -35.19
C GLY A 917 -32.00 -36.39 -36.20
N THR A 918 -32.84 -36.38 -37.21
CA THR A 918 -32.84 -35.46 -38.34
C THR A 918 -34.25 -34.91 -38.53
N PRO A 919 -34.47 -33.94 -39.44
CA PRO A 919 -35.83 -33.55 -39.82
C PRO A 919 -36.61 -34.61 -40.63
N ASN A 920 -36.15 -35.86 -40.72
CA ASN A 920 -36.83 -36.96 -41.41
C ASN A 920 -37.12 -38.10 -40.44
N ALA A 921 -38.00 -39.02 -40.84
CA ALA A 921 -38.28 -40.24 -40.07
C ALA A 921 -37.01 -41.05 -39.78
N ASP A 922 -36.68 -41.18 -38.50
CA ASP A 922 -35.50 -41.83 -37.98
C ASP A 922 -35.81 -43.08 -37.16
N ASN A 923 -34.79 -43.92 -36.98
CA ASN A 923 -34.82 -45.09 -36.10
C ASN A 923 -33.69 -44.94 -35.07
N LEU A 924 -34.04 -44.38 -33.91
CA LEU A 924 -33.13 -44.05 -32.83
C LEU A 924 -33.21 -45.13 -31.76
N VAL A 925 -32.07 -45.75 -31.46
CA VAL A 925 -31.99 -46.80 -30.43
C VAL A 925 -30.86 -46.41 -29.48
N GLY A 926 -31.22 -46.23 -28.21
CA GLY A 926 -30.34 -45.99 -27.08
C GLY A 926 -29.59 -47.25 -26.63
N THR A 927 -29.04 -47.19 -25.44
CA THR A 927 -28.25 -48.24 -24.81
C THR A 927 -28.76 -48.50 -23.40
N ASN A 928 -28.04 -49.28 -22.59
CA ASN A 928 -28.42 -49.50 -21.19
C ASN A 928 -27.86 -48.40 -20.27
N ARG A 929 -27.66 -47.17 -20.78
CA ARG A 929 -27.11 -46.01 -20.07
C ARG A 929 -28.09 -44.86 -20.19
N ASN A 930 -27.92 -43.84 -19.36
CA ASN A 930 -28.77 -42.66 -19.44
C ASN A 930 -28.48 -41.89 -20.73
N GLU A 931 -29.53 -41.55 -21.47
CA GLU A 931 -29.46 -40.86 -22.74
C GLU A 931 -30.41 -39.67 -22.84
N ILE A 932 -30.04 -38.72 -23.71
CA ILE A 932 -30.93 -37.68 -24.20
C ILE A 932 -31.15 -37.99 -25.68
N ILE A 933 -32.37 -38.36 -26.04
CA ILE A 933 -32.73 -38.76 -27.40
C ILE A 933 -33.74 -37.77 -27.97
N ASN A 934 -33.34 -37.06 -29.03
CA ASN A 934 -34.21 -36.08 -29.71
C ASN A 934 -34.49 -36.54 -31.14
N GLY A 935 -35.75 -36.86 -31.45
CA GLY A 935 -36.20 -37.24 -32.81
C GLY A 935 -36.06 -36.11 -33.83
N GLN A 936 -36.25 -34.86 -33.37
CA GLN A 936 -36.31 -33.63 -34.17
C GLN A 936 -37.56 -33.53 -35.04
N GLY A 937 -37.62 -34.15 -36.21
CA GLY A 937 -38.83 -34.09 -37.01
C GLY A 937 -38.96 -35.24 -37.99
N GLY A 938 -40.18 -35.54 -38.44
CA GLY A 938 -40.46 -36.80 -39.11
C GLY A 938 -41.27 -37.72 -38.20
N ASN A 939 -41.58 -38.93 -38.63
CA ASN A 939 -42.27 -39.89 -37.74
C ASN A 939 -41.25 -40.93 -37.31
N ASP A 940 -40.83 -40.85 -36.07
CA ASP A 940 -39.65 -41.52 -35.55
C ASP A 940 -40.00 -42.79 -34.80
N PHE A 941 -39.06 -43.73 -34.79
CA PHE A 941 -39.05 -44.83 -33.85
C PHE A 941 -37.91 -44.58 -32.86
N ILE A 942 -38.23 -44.44 -31.59
CA ILE A 942 -37.26 -44.17 -30.53
C ILE A 942 -37.37 -45.22 -29.43
N SER A 943 -36.25 -45.79 -29.02
CA SER A 943 -36.18 -46.76 -27.92
C SER A 943 -34.98 -46.44 -27.04
N GLY A 944 -35.20 -46.08 -25.77
CA GLY A 944 -34.15 -45.81 -24.77
C GLY A 944 -33.35 -47.06 -24.40
N GLN A 945 -34.04 -48.18 -24.20
CA GLN A 945 -33.52 -49.49 -23.74
C GLN A 945 -33.38 -49.55 -22.22
N GLY A 946 -32.38 -48.94 -21.61
CA GLY A 946 -32.35 -48.87 -20.15
C GLY A 946 -31.40 -47.81 -19.64
N GLY A 947 -31.46 -47.51 -18.35
CA GLY A 947 -30.99 -46.23 -17.84
C GLY A 947 -32.15 -45.25 -17.74
N ASN A 948 -31.90 -44.08 -17.16
CA ASN A 948 -32.91 -43.03 -17.02
C ASN A 948 -32.80 -42.09 -18.22
N ASP A 949 -33.66 -42.28 -19.21
CA ASP A 949 -33.59 -41.63 -20.50
C ASP A 949 -34.52 -40.42 -20.60
N SER A 950 -34.09 -39.40 -21.32
CA SER A 950 -34.89 -38.23 -21.70
C SER A 950 -35.15 -38.29 -23.19
N ILE A 951 -36.36 -38.72 -23.57
CA ILE A 951 -36.79 -38.92 -24.94
C ILE A 951 -37.74 -37.81 -25.37
N ASN A 952 -37.46 -37.17 -26.50
CA ASN A 952 -38.31 -36.17 -27.12
C ASN A 952 -38.56 -36.54 -28.60
N GLY A 953 -39.82 -36.81 -28.95
CA GLY A 953 -40.21 -37.16 -30.33
C GLY A 953 -39.94 -36.03 -31.33
N GLY A 954 -40.21 -34.79 -30.92
CA GLY A 954 -40.07 -33.63 -31.80
C GLY A 954 -41.31 -33.44 -32.69
N ALA A 955 -41.12 -32.94 -33.90
CA ALA A 955 -42.21 -32.58 -34.81
C ALA A 955 -42.58 -33.77 -35.70
N GLY A 956 -43.69 -34.44 -35.42
CA GLY A 956 -43.74 -35.82 -35.86
C GLY A 956 -44.95 -36.58 -35.42
N ASN A 957 -46.08 -36.30 -36.05
CA ASN A 957 -47.34 -36.90 -35.65
C ASN A 957 -47.26 -38.43 -35.33
N ASN A 958 -46.56 -39.27 -36.10
CA ASN A 958 -46.61 -40.72 -35.88
C ASN A 958 -45.38 -41.31 -35.16
N ASP A 959 -44.85 -40.61 -34.17
CA ASP A 959 -43.73 -41.10 -33.37
C ASP A 959 -44.09 -42.36 -32.56
N ARG A 960 -43.14 -43.27 -32.37
CA ARG A 960 -43.25 -44.41 -31.45
C ARG A 960 -42.08 -44.38 -30.48
N MET A 961 -42.37 -44.28 -29.19
CA MET A 961 -41.34 -44.08 -28.17
C MET A 961 -41.43 -45.14 -27.07
N PHE A 962 -40.29 -45.70 -26.68
CA PHE A 962 -40.16 -46.67 -25.60
C PHE A 962 -39.03 -46.20 -24.69
N GLY A 963 -39.31 -45.98 -23.40
CA GLY A 963 -38.28 -45.67 -22.39
C GLY A 963 -37.39 -46.90 -22.19
N GLY A 964 -37.94 -47.93 -21.55
CA GLY A 964 -37.27 -49.19 -21.29
C GLY A 964 -37.09 -49.41 -19.79
N ASP A 965 -35.92 -49.91 -19.38
CA ASP A 965 -35.63 -50.13 -17.97
C ASP A 965 -35.02 -48.87 -17.31
N GLY A 966 -35.73 -48.16 -16.45
CA GLY A 966 -35.22 -47.01 -15.71
C GLY A 966 -36.31 -46.00 -15.44
N ASN A 967 -35.98 -44.87 -14.84
CA ASN A 967 -36.95 -43.79 -14.67
C ASN A 967 -36.83 -42.84 -15.85
N ASP A 968 -37.71 -43.02 -16.83
CA ASP A 968 -37.65 -42.35 -18.12
C ASP A 968 -38.57 -41.13 -18.19
N THR A 969 -38.18 -40.16 -19.02
CA THR A 969 -39.02 -39.00 -19.37
C THR A 969 -39.26 -39.02 -20.87
N ILE A 970 -40.52 -39.19 -21.27
CA ILE A 970 -40.95 -39.23 -22.67
C ILE A 970 -41.81 -38.00 -22.96
N ALA A 971 -41.43 -37.21 -23.97
CA ALA A 971 -42.15 -36.00 -24.36
C ALA A 971 -42.46 -35.96 -25.86
N ASP A 972 -43.68 -35.55 -26.20
CA ASP A 972 -44.11 -35.33 -27.59
C ASP A 972 -44.95 -34.04 -27.72
N PRO A 973 -44.54 -33.06 -28.54
CA PRO A 973 -45.21 -31.77 -28.62
C PRO A 973 -46.39 -31.69 -29.60
N ASP A 974 -46.55 -32.60 -30.58
CA ASP A 974 -47.56 -32.45 -31.64
C ASP A 974 -48.37 -33.70 -32.03
N GLY A 975 -48.00 -34.86 -31.49
CA GLY A 975 -48.82 -36.06 -31.43
C GLY A 975 -47.98 -37.31 -31.63
N ILE A 976 -48.41 -38.42 -31.03
CA ILE A 976 -47.65 -39.67 -31.03
C ILE A 976 -48.52 -40.86 -31.50
N LEU A 977 -47.91 -41.84 -32.17
CA LEU A 977 -48.55 -43.12 -32.49
C LEU A 977 -48.57 -44.09 -31.29
N GLY A 978 -47.54 -44.05 -30.43
CA GLY A 978 -47.60 -44.60 -29.09
C GLY A 978 -46.34 -44.43 -28.23
N ALA A 979 -46.51 -44.42 -26.90
CA ALA A 979 -45.46 -44.34 -25.89
C ALA A 979 -45.54 -45.51 -24.89
N HIS A 980 -44.40 -45.96 -24.41
CA HIS A 980 -44.31 -46.94 -23.32
C HIS A 980 -43.18 -46.52 -22.39
N GLY A 981 -43.45 -46.29 -21.10
CA GLY A 981 -42.41 -45.96 -20.12
C GLY A 981 -41.49 -47.14 -19.91
N GLY A 982 -42.00 -48.26 -19.39
CA GLY A 982 -41.25 -49.52 -19.31
C GLY A 982 -41.21 -50.08 -17.90
N THR A 983 -40.04 -50.22 -17.30
CA THR A 983 -39.92 -50.53 -15.86
C THR A 983 -39.26 -49.36 -15.16
N GLY A 984 -39.76 -48.94 -14.00
CA GLY A 984 -39.25 -47.78 -13.28
C GLY A 984 -40.36 -46.76 -13.10
N ASN A 985 -40.04 -45.61 -12.52
CA ASN A 985 -41.03 -44.55 -12.35
C ASN A 985 -40.89 -43.56 -13.51
N ASP A 986 -41.81 -43.61 -14.45
CA ASP A 986 -41.74 -42.91 -15.72
C ASP A 986 -42.60 -41.64 -15.74
N THR A 987 -42.21 -40.70 -16.59
CA THR A 987 -42.99 -39.48 -16.86
C THR A 987 -43.26 -39.38 -18.35
N ILE A 988 -44.53 -39.41 -18.74
CA ILE A 988 -44.96 -39.32 -20.14
C ILE A 988 -45.80 -38.06 -20.33
N ASN A 989 -45.31 -37.11 -21.13
CA ASN A 989 -46.01 -35.86 -21.42
C ASN A 989 -46.21 -35.67 -22.93
N VAL A 990 -47.43 -35.85 -23.39
CA VAL A 990 -47.75 -35.80 -24.82
C VAL A 990 -48.82 -34.77 -25.14
N THR A 991 -48.67 -34.09 -26.27
CA THR A 991 -49.64 -33.11 -26.77
C THR A 991 -50.06 -33.48 -28.19
N PHE A 992 -51.36 -33.61 -28.42
CA PHE A 992 -51.92 -33.84 -29.76
C PHE A 992 -52.38 -32.53 -30.40
N ALA A 993 -51.84 -32.24 -31.59
CA ALA A 993 -52.23 -31.06 -32.35
C ALA A 993 -53.69 -31.13 -32.87
N PRO A 994 -54.40 -29.99 -33.04
CA PRO A 994 -55.80 -29.98 -33.52
C PRO A 994 -56.03 -30.59 -34.90
N THR A 995 -54.97 -30.74 -35.70
CA THR A 995 -55.02 -31.34 -37.04
C THR A 995 -54.94 -32.86 -37.02
N TRP A 996 -54.76 -33.47 -35.84
CA TRP A 996 -54.73 -34.91 -35.70
C TRP A 996 -56.11 -35.53 -35.93
N ASP A 997 -56.25 -36.33 -36.99
CA ASP A 997 -57.51 -37.00 -37.31
C ASP A 997 -57.45 -38.51 -36.97
N ASN A 998 -57.97 -38.89 -35.79
CA ASN A 998 -58.21 -40.29 -35.40
C ASN A 998 -59.70 -40.70 -35.56
N ASN A 999 -60.45 -40.01 -36.43
CA ASN A 999 -61.91 -40.08 -36.53
C ASN A 999 -62.47 -41.30 -37.28
N THR A 1000 -61.85 -42.47 -37.22
CA THR A 1000 -62.42 -43.66 -37.89
C THR A 1000 -62.55 -44.87 -36.97
N ASN A 1001 -63.75 -44.97 -36.39
CA ASN A 1001 -64.45 -46.19 -36.00
C ASN A 1001 -63.82 -47.06 -34.85
N PRO A 1002 -64.46 -47.18 -33.68
CA PRO A 1002 -64.01 -48.05 -32.58
C PRO A 1002 -64.02 -49.57 -32.90
N ASN A 1003 -64.42 -49.98 -34.11
CA ASN A 1003 -64.48 -51.38 -34.54
C ASN A 1003 -63.44 -51.77 -35.61
N ASP A 1004 -62.63 -50.84 -36.13
CA ASP A 1004 -61.55 -51.16 -37.07
C ASP A 1004 -60.22 -51.36 -36.31
N ALA A 1005 -59.99 -52.60 -35.88
CA ALA A 1005 -58.77 -53.01 -35.21
C ALA A 1005 -57.56 -53.04 -36.21
N PRO A 1006 -56.31 -52.92 -35.74
CA PRO A 1006 -55.87 -53.45 -34.47
C PRO A 1006 -56.05 -52.44 -33.35
N ARG A 1007 -56.62 -52.94 -32.27
CA ARG A 1007 -56.74 -52.30 -30.95
C ARG A 1007 -55.44 -51.58 -30.62
N SER A 1008 -55.54 -50.38 -30.04
CA SER A 1008 -54.52 -49.88 -29.13
C SER A 1008 -54.53 -50.76 -27.89
N ASP A 1009 -53.80 -51.85 -27.94
CA ASP A 1009 -53.30 -52.47 -26.72
C ASP A 1009 -52.19 -51.54 -26.21
N GLY A 1010 -52.46 -50.69 -25.20
CA GLY A 1010 -51.44 -49.85 -24.57
C GLY A 1010 -50.75 -48.83 -25.50
N LYS A 1011 -51.51 -47.95 -26.18
CA LYS A 1011 -50.89 -46.93 -27.05
C LYS A 1011 -50.13 -45.86 -26.27
N ILE A 1012 -50.54 -45.54 -25.05
CA ILE A 1012 -49.66 -44.92 -24.08
C ILE A 1012 -49.80 -45.74 -22.82
N THR A 1013 -48.69 -46.30 -22.37
CA THR A 1013 -48.63 -47.12 -21.15
C THR A 1013 -47.48 -46.61 -20.30
N GLY A 1014 -47.72 -46.42 -19.00
CA GLY A 1014 -46.65 -46.13 -18.04
C GLY A 1014 -45.70 -47.30 -17.97
N GLY A 1015 -46.21 -48.47 -17.60
CA GLY A 1015 -45.46 -49.71 -17.64
C GLY A 1015 -45.50 -50.45 -16.30
N TYR A 1016 -44.39 -50.48 -15.58
CA TYR A 1016 -44.30 -51.03 -14.23
C TYR A 1016 -43.61 -49.99 -13.36
N GLY A 1017 -44.24 -49.56 -12.28
CA GLY A 1017 -43.70 -48.58 -11.34
C GLY A 1017 -44.72 -47.50 -11.08
N ASN A 1018 -44.33 -46.40 -10.45
CA ASN A 1018 -45.26 -45.27 -10.27
C ASN A 1018 -45.05 -44.27 -11.40
N ASP A 1019 -46.03 -44.19 -12.30
CA ASP A 1019 -45.91 -43.42 -13.53
C ASP A 1019 -46.79 -42.16 -13.52
N ASP A 1020 -46.29 -41.09 -14.14
CA ASP A 1020 -47.02 -39.83 -14.34
C ASP A 1020 -47.27 -39.61 -15.84
N ILE A 1021 -48.52 -39.77 -16.26
CA ILE A 1021 -48.95 -39.66 -17.65
C ILE A 1021 -49.84 -38.43 -17.80
N THR A 1022 -49.34 -37.44 -18.52
CA THR A 1022 -50.10 -36.25 -18.91
C THR A 1022 -50.33 -36.22 -20.41
N VAL A 1023 -51.61 -36.13 -20.81
CA VAL A 1023 -52.01 -36.03 -22.21
C VAL A 1023 -52.80 -34.75 -22.44
N THR A 1024 -52.33 -33.90 -23.34
CA THR A 1024 -53.06 -32.70 -23.77
C THR A 1024 -53.66 -32.91 -25.17
N MET A 1025 -54.98 -32.73 -25.30
CA MET A 1025 -55.71 -32.93 -26.56
C MET A 1025 -56.52 -31.69 -26.93
N ASN A 1026 -56.54 -31.32 -28.22
CA ASN A 1026 -57.21 -30.11 -28.70
C ASN A 1026 -58.18 -30.35 -29.88
N ASP A 1027 -58.74 -31.57 -30.00
CA ASP A 1027 -59.80 -31.91 -30.98
C ASP A 1027 -60.91 -32.73 -30.30
N SER A 1028 -62.13 -32.18 -30.25
CA SER A 1028 -63.31 -32.79 -29.61
C SER A 1028 -63.82 -34.08 -30.28
N ARG A 1029 -63.17 -34.55 -31.35
CA ARG A 1029 -63.44 -35.84 -32.01
C ARG A 1029 -62.39 -36.90 -31.67
N PHE A 1030 -61.37 -36.56 -30.89
CA PHE A 1030 -60.22 -37.42 -30.61
C PHE A 1030 -60.58 -38.56 -29.65
N PHE A 1031 -60.02 -39.74 -29.91
CA PHE A 1031 -60.14 -40.93 -29.08
C PHE A 1031 -58.75 -41.42 -28.67
N ILE A 1032 -58.57 -41.70 -27.37
CA ILE A 1032 -57.31 -42.19 -26.81
C ILE A 1032 -57.50 -43.43 -25.94
N ASN A 1033 -56.49 -44.29 -25.88
CA ASN A 1033 -56.43 -45.42 -24.97
C ASN A 1033 -55.16 -45.30 -24.13
N LEU A 1034 -55.32 -45.28 -22.82
CA LEU A 1034 -54.23 -45.13 -21.85
C LEU A 1034 -54.23 -46.32 -20.91
N LYS A 1035 -53.02 -46.69 -20.49
CA LYS A 1035 -52.82 -47.62 -19.39
C LYS A 1035 -51.83 -47.01 -18.40
N GLY A 1036 -52.06 -47.17 -17.11
CA GLY A 1036 -51.01 -46.96 -16.11
C GLY A 1036 -50.01 -48.10 -16.24
N ASP A 1037 -50.44 -49.30 -15.88
CA ASP A 1037 -49.60 -50.50 -15.97
C ASP A 1037 -49.75 -51.38 -17.24
N GLU A 1038 -48.74 -52.23 -17.44
CA GLU A 1038 -48.77 -53.36 -18.37
C GLU A 1038 -49.92 -54.34 -18.06
N PRO A 1039 -50.63 -54.88 -19.08
CA PRO A 1039 -51.72 -55.83 -18.85
C PRO A 1039 -51.20 -57.16 -18.26
N VAL A 1040 -51.31 -57.33 -16.94
CA VAL A 1040 -51.03 -58.61 -16.30
C VAL A 1040 -52.16 -59.60 -16.59
N ASN A 1041 -51.84 -60.89 -16.67
CA ASN A 1041 -52.80 -61.99 -16.85
C ASN A 1041 -53.74 -62.18 -15.63
N GLN A 1042 -54.48 -61.13 -15.24
CA GLN A 1042 -55.48 -61.07 -14.18
C GLN A 1042 -55.00 -61.56 -12.81
N ILE A 1043 -53.75 -61.24 -12.44
CA ILE A 1043 -53.29 -61.37 -11.06
C ILE A 1043 -53.14 -59.95 -10.52
N SER A 1044 -54.19 -59.46 -9.89
CA SER A 1044 -54.37 -58.08 -9.40
C SER A 1044 -53.48 -57.71 -8.19
N ASN A 1045 -52.19 -58.06 -8.21
CA ASN A 1045 -51.21 -57.83 -7.13
C ASN A 1045 -49.78 -58.14 -7.63
N ASP A 1046 -49.44 -57.78 -8.87
CA ASP A 1046 -48.04 -57.92 -9.28
C ASP A 1046 -47.23 -56.85 -8.52
N PRO A 1047 -46.19 -57.20 -7.73
CA PRO A 1047 -45.44 -56.22 -6.94
C PRO A 1047 -44.67 -55.19 -7.79
N ARG A 1048 -44.72 -55.32 -9.13
CA ARG A 1048 -44.14 -54.39 -10.08
C ARG A 1048 -45.15 -53.36 -10.58
N GLU A 1049 -46.45 -53.59 -10.41
CA GLU A 1049 -47.49 -52.58 -10.61
C GLU A 1049 -47.32 -51.48 -9.54
N GLY A 1050 -47.60 -50.22 -9.89
CA GLY A 1050 -47.37 -49.09 -9.00
C GLY A 1050 -48.52 -48.08 -9.02
N ASN A 1051 -48.39 -47.04 -8.18
CA ASN A 1051 -49.44 -46.04 -8.04
C ASN A 1051 -49.30 -44.98 -9.13
N ASP A 1052 -50.19 -45.02 -10.11
CA ASP A 1052 -50.11 -44.21 -11.30
C ASP A 1052 -50.96 -42.95 -11.24
N VAL A 1053 -50.51 -41.93 -11.96
CA VAL A 1053 -51.24 -40.68 -12.14
C VAL A 1053 -51.49 -40.44 -13.62
N ILE A 1054 -52.76 -40.45 -14.02
CA ILE A 1054 -53.16 -40.12 -15.40
C ILE A 1054 -53.98 -38.85 -15.42
N THR A 1055 -53.49 -37.85 -16.15
CA THR A 1055 -54.13 -36.54 -16.31
C THR A 1055 -54.42 -36.24 -17.79
N LEU A 1056 -55.68 -35.96 -18.09
CA LEU A 1056 -56.15 -35.54 -19.41
C LEU A 1056 -56.48 -34.04 -19.42
N LEU A 1057 -55.95 -33.32 -20.39
CA LEU A 1057 -56.11 -31.87 -20.54
C LEU A 1057 -56.70 -31.49 -21.91
N GLY A 1058 -57.43 -30.38 -21.96
CA GLY A 1058 -57.92 -29.76 -23.20
C GLY A 1058 -59.37 -30.12 -23.57
N SER A 1059 -59.63 -30.39 -24.86
CA SER A 1059 -60.95 -30.75 -25.40
C SER A 1059 -60.83 -31.96 -26.31
N TYR A 1060 -61.46 -33.07 -25.95
CA TYR A 1060 -61.45 -34.31 -26.72
C TYR A 1060 -62.82 -35.00 -26.76
N GLY A 1061 -62.92 -36.10 -27.50
CA GLY A 1061 -64.15 -36.87 -27.64
C GLY A 1061 -64.35 -37.79 -26.44
N ASN A 1062 -63.66 -38.93 -26.45
CA ASN A 1062 -63.74 -39.95 -25.41
C ASN A 1062 -62.36 -40.59 -25.15
N SER A 1063 -62.07 -40.99 -23.92
CA SER A 1063 -60.91 -41.82 -23.59
C SER A 1063 -61.33 -43.21 -23.08
N VAL A 1064 -60.43 -44.19 -23.24
CA VAL A 1064 -60.49 -45.48 -22.55
C VAL A 1064 -59.25 -45.59 -21.69
N VAL A 1065 -59.43 -45.75 -20.38
CA VAL A 1065 -58.35 -45.70 -19.41
C VAL A 1065 -58.42 -46.94 -18.52
N ASP A 1066 -57.29 -47.63 -18.38
CA ASP A 1066 -57.10 -48.73 -17.44
C ASP A 1066 -55.94 -48.34 -16.51
N LEU A 1067 -56.22 -48.08 -15.25
CA LEU A 1067 -55.19 -47.53 -14.34
C LEU A 1067 -54.14 -48.57 -13.95
N GLY A 1068 -54.50 -49.85 -13.93
CA GLY A 1068 -53.53 -50.91 -13.62
C GLY A 1068 -53.72 -51.45 -12.21
N GLY A 1069 -52.61 -51.77 -11.53
CA GLY A 1069 -52.63 -52.23 -10.15
C GLY A 1069 -51.93 -51.22 -9.25
N GLY A 1070 -52.53 -50.81 -8.15
CA GLY A 1070 -51.98 -49.74 -7.34
C GLY A 1070 -53.08 -48.86 -6.80
N ASN A 1071 -52.72 -47.88 -5.98
CA ASN A 1071 -53.68 -46.87 -5.55
C ASN A 1071 -53.56 -45.67 -6.49
N ASP A 1072 -54.33 -45.70 -7.57
CA ASP A 1072 -54.12 -44.83 -8.71
C ASP A 1072 -54.92 -43.53 -8.62
N ARG A 1073 -54.55 -42.57 -9.48
CA ARG A 1073 -55.23 -41.29 -9.58
C ARG A 1073 -55.53 -40.92 -11.03
N PHE A 1074 -56.80 -40.73 -11.33
CA PHE A 1074 -57.25 -40.27 -12.65
C PHE A 1074 -57.91 -38.89 -12.60
N ASN A 1075 -57.63 -38.07 -13.61
CA ASN A 1075 -58.29 -36.80 -13.85
C ASN A 1075 -58.64 -36.64 -15.34
N GLY A 1076 -59.91 -36.88 -15.70
CA GLY A 1076 -60.36 -37.02 -17.09
C GLY A 1076 -60.62 -35.71 -17.85
N GLY A 1077 -60.87 -34.58 -17.19
CA GLY A 1077 -61.08 -33.32 -17.92
C GLY A 1077 -62.40 -33.32 -18.74
N ASN A 1078 -62.37 -33.00 -20.05
CA ASN A 1078 -63.59 -32.89 -20.89
C ASN A 1078 -63.66 -34.03 -21.94
N GLY A 1079 -64.69 -34.87 -21.89
CA GLY A 1079 -64.93 -35.97 -22.83
C GLY A 1079 -65.78 -37.05 -22.18
N SER A 1080 -66.40 -37.95 -22.94
CA SER A 1080 -67.16 -39.07 -22.36
C SER A 1080 -66.28 -40.31 -22.22
N ASP A 1081 -65.75 -40.53 -21.01
CA ASP A 1081 -64.69 -41.50 -20.77
C ASP A 1081 -65.16 -42.87 -20.31
N ASN A 1082 -64.36 -43.91 -20.56
CA ASN A 1082 -64.52 -45.24 -19.96
C ASN A 1082 -63.27 -45.58 -19.15
N VAL A 1083 -63.40 -45.56 -17.83
CA VAL A 1083 -62.27 -45.66 -16.89
C VAL A 1083 -62.44 -46.92 -16.02
N SER A 1084 -61.36 -47.69 -15.91
CA SER A 1084 -61.22 -48.83 -14.99
C SER A 1084 -60.09 -48.54 -14.01
N GLY A 1085 -60.37 -48.58 -12.71
CA GLY A 1085 -59.37 -48.54 -11.64
C GLY A 1085 -58.59 -49.85 -11.50
N SER A 1086 -59.22 -50.96 -11.91
CA SER A 1086 -58.63 -52.30 -11.92
C SER A 1086 -58.33 -52.86 -10.53
N GLY A 1087 -57.23 -52.54 -9.84
CA GLY A 1087 -57.02 -53.04 -8.48
C GLY A 1087 -56.19 -52.14 -7.57
N GLY A 1088 -56.61 -52.01 -6.32
CA GLY A 1088 -56.08 -51.08 -5.32
C GLY A 1088 -57.12 -50.01 -4.97
N ASP A 1089 -56.83 -49.12 -4.02
CA ASP A 1089 -57.78 -48.10 -3.55
C ASP A 1089 -57.62 -46.80 -4.38
N ASP A 1090 -58.43 -46.64 -5.42
CA ASP A 1090 -58.24 -45.61 -6.44
C ASP A 1090 -58.97 -44.28 -6.17
N ILE A 1091 -58.48 -43.21 -6.78
CA ILE A 1091 -59.17 -41.91 -6.82
C ILE A 1091 -59.42 -41.50 -8.27
N ILE A 1092 -60.67 -41.66 -8.71
CA ILE A 1092 -61.08 -41.40 -10.10
C ILE A 1092 -61.96 -40.15 -10.16
N ASN A 1093 -61.50 -39.15 -10.92
CA ASN A 1093 -62.28 -37.95 -11.25
C ASN A 1093 -62.55 -37.90 -12.76
N GLY A 1094 -63.79 -38.18 -13.16
CA GLY A 1094 -64.25 -38.25 -14.55
C GLY A 1094 -64.19 -36.90 -15.26
N GLY A 1095 -64.76 -35.86 -14.65
CA GLY A 1095 -64.70 -34.49 -15.17
C GLY A 1095 -66.00 -34.05 -15.82
N ALA A 1096 -66.01 -33.75 -17.12
CA ALA A 1096 -67.19 -33.29 -17.83
C ALA A 1096 -67.47 -34.18 -19.04
N GLY A 1097 -68.65 -34.79 -19.10
CA GLY A 1097 -69.01 -35.66 -20.20
C GLY A 1097 -70.18 -36.58 -19.89
N GLY A 1098 -69.98 -37.87 -20.09
CA GLY A 1098 -70.96 -38.91 -19.83
C GLY A 1098 -70.17 -40.17 -19.58
N GLU A 1099 -69.64 -40.27 -18.37
CA GLU A 1099 -68.56 -41.17 -18.02
C GLU A 1099 -69.09 -42.58 -17.76
N ARG A 1100 -68.23 -43.59 -17.93
CA ARG A 1100 -68.44 -44.93 -17.42
C ARG A 1100 -67.25 -45.30 -16.54
N ILE A 1101 -67.45 -45.30 -15.23
CA ILE A 1101 -66.38 -45.46 -14.22
C ILE A 1101 -66.57 -46.78 -13.48
N SER A 1102 -65.54 -47.64 -13.49
CA SER A 1102 -65.42 -48.85 -12.67
C SER A 1102 -64.23 -48.67 -11.74
N GLY A 1103 -64.42 -48.70 -10.42
CA GLY A 1103 -63.30 -48.80 -9.47
C GLY A 1103 -62.64 -50.18 -9.53
N ASP A 1104 -63.44 -51.22 -9.78
CA ASP A 1104 -63.01 -52.62 -9.74
C ASP A 1104 -62.50 -53.02 -8.34
N ALA A 1105 -61.30 -53.59 -8.20
CA ALA A 1105 -60.92 -54.28 -6.97
C ALA A 1105 -60.27 -53.35 -5.94
N GLY A 1106 -61.05 -52.75 -5.02
CA GLY A 1106 -60.54 -51.84 -4.01
C GLY A 1106 -61.64 -51.13 -3.26
N ASN A 1107 -61.28 -50.17 -2.40
CA ASN A 1107 -62.25 -49.21 -1.87
C ASN A 1107 -62.02 -47.86 -2.54
N ASP A 1108 -62.68 -47.67 -3.67
CA ASP A 1108 -62.37 -46.57 -4.58
C ASP A 1108 -63.16 -45.31 -4.25
N THR A 1109 -62.62 -44.14 -4.57
CA THR A 1109 -63.33 -42.87 -4.54
C THR A 1109 -63.61 -42.41 -5.97
N LEU A 1110 -64.88 -42.45 -6.36
CA LEU A 1110 -65.34 -42.20 -7.72
C LEU A 1110 -66.12 -40.89 -7.78
N THR A 1111 -65.72 -39.98 -8.66
CA THR A 1111 -66.40 -38.71 -8.94
C THR A 1111 -66.69 -38.66 -10.43
N GLY A 1112 -67.97 -38.55 -10.82
CA GLY A 1112 -68.37 -38.48 -12.23
C GLY A 1112 -68.11 -37.09 -12.79
N GLY A 1113 -68.58 -36.08 -12.08
CA GLY A 1113 -68.47 -34.67 -12.43
C GLY A 1113 -69.75 -34.14 -13.06
N THR A 1114 -69.68 -33.52 -14.25
CA THR A 1114 -70.87 -32.99 -14.92
C THR A 1114 -71.28 -33.84 -16.10
N GLY A 1115 -72.57 -34.17 -16.17
CA GLY A 1115 -73.16 -34.94 -17.26
C GLY A 1115 -73.81 -36.21 -16.75
N SER A 1116 -74.17 -37.12 -17.65
CA SER A 1116 -74.91 -38.35 -17.29
C SER A 1116 -73.98 -39.55 -17.18
N ASP A 1117 -73.58 -39.86 -15.95
CA ASP A 1117 -72.51 -40.81 -15.68
C ASP A 1117 -73.02 -42.20 -15.31
N ARG A 1118 -72.12 -43.19 -15.43
CA ARG A 1118 -72.37 -44.59 -15.08
C ARG A 1118 -71.30 -45.11 -14.14
N PHE A 1119 -71.69 -45.42 -12.91
CA PHE A 1119 -70.82 -46.05 -11.92
C PHE A 1119 -71.06 -47.55 -11.88
N VAL A 1120 -70.02 -48.35 -12.10
CA VAL A 1120 -70.12 -49.78 -12.32
C VAL A 1120 -69.92 -50.53 -11.00
N LEU A 1121 -70.86 -51.38 -10.63
CA LEU A 1121 -70.78 -52.21 -9.44
C LEU A 1121 -70.75 -53.71 -9.81
N ALA A 1122 -69.85 -54.44 -9.16
CA ALA A 1122 -69.75 -55.89 -9.25
C ALA A 1122 -69.51 -56.50 -7.86
N THR A 1123 -69.79 -57.80 -7.72
CA THR A 1123 -69.59 -58.51 -6.44
C THR A 1123 -68.13 -58.90 -6.22
N GLY A 1124 -67.65 -58.85 -4.98
CA GLY A 1124 -66.31 -59.28 -4.60
C GLY A 1124 -65.22 -58.29 -5.00
N LYS A 1125 -65.58 -57.03 -5.20
CA LYS A 1125 -64.73 -55.98 -5.73
C LYS A 1125 -64.28 -54.98 -4.67
N GLY A 1126 -65.12 -54.72 -3.68
CA GLY A 1126 -64.78 -53.91 -2.51
C GLY A 1126 -65.91 -52.95 -2.21
N THR A 1127 -65.64 -51.83 -1.56
CA THR A 1127 -66.66 -50.83 -1.22
C THR A 1127 -66.28 -49.47 -1.80
N ASP A 1128 -67.00 -49.07 -2.85
CA ASP A 1128 -66.72 -47.81 -3.54
C ASP A 1128 -67.49 -46.65 -2.89
N LEU A 1129 -66.86 -45.48 -2.83
CA LEU A 1129 -67.48 -44.20 -2.49
C LEU A 1129 -67.75 -43.43 -3.77
N ILE A 1130 -69.03 -43.30 -4.14
CA ILE A 1130 -69.46 -42.43 -5.23
C ILE A 1130 -69.75 -41.06 -4.62
N ALA A 1131 -68.92 -40.07 -4.95
CA ALA A 1131 -68.82 -38.80 -4.24
C ALA A 1131 -69.88 -37.76 -4.65
N ASP A 1132 -70.45 -37.85 -5.85
CA ASP A 1132 -71.26 -36.79 -6.47
C ASP A 1132 -72.49 -37.27 -7.27
N PHE A 1133 -72.98 -38.48 -7.00
CA PHE A 1133 -74.13 -39.08 -7.71
C PHE A 1133 -75.36 -38.15 -7.74
N THR A 1134 -75.84 -37.85 -8.95
CA THR A 1134 -76.99 -36.99 -9.24
C THR A 1134 -78.21 -37.80 -9.69
N ASP A 1135 -79.25 -37.80 -8.86
CA ASP A 1135 -80.53 -38.49 -9.13
C ASP A 1135 -81.21 -38.01 -10.42
N ASN A 1136 -81.74 -38.94 -11.22
CA ASN A 1136 -82.31 -38.76 -12.56
C ASN A 1136 -81.33 -38.32 -13.67
N GLU A 1137 -80.04 -38.19 -13.39
CA GLU A 1137 -78.99 -37.90 -14.37
C GLU A 1137 -78.03 -39.09 -14.48
N ASP A 1138 -77.44 -39.49 -13.36
CA ASP A 1138 -76.49 -40.59 -13.26
C ASP A 1138 -77.18 -41.95 -13.13
N ARG A 1139 -76.43 -43.01 -13.45
CA ARG A 1139 -76.88 -44.40 -13.36
C ARG A 1139 -75.84 -45.28 -12.67
N ILE A 1140 -76.32 -46.34 -12.05
CA ILE A 1140 -75.50 -47.41 -11.49
C ILE A 1140 -75.59 -48.62 -12.42
N GLU A 1141 -74.45 -49.01 -12.98
CA GLU A 1141 -74.31 -50.15 -13.88
C GLU A 1141 -74.00 -51.42 -13.08
N LEU A 1142 -74.95 -52.35 -13.03
CA LEU A 1142 -74.78 -53.64 -12.37
C LEU A 1142 -74.15 -54.64 -13.35
N SER A 1143 -72.91 -55.05 -13.05
CA SER A 1143 -72.07 -55.89 -13.91
C SER A 1143 -71.92 -57.31 -13.35
N ALA A 1144 -71.23 -58.19 -14.08
CA ALA A 1144 -70.89 -59.56 -13.67
C ALA A 1144 -72.10 -60.42 -13.23
N GLY A 1145 -73.27 -60.22 -13.84
CA GLY A 1145 -74.50 -60.96 -13.54
C GLY A 1145 -75.27 -60.46 -12.32
N LEU A 1146 -74.90 -59.30 -11.79
CA LEU A 1146 -75.66 -58.59 -10.76
C LEU A 1146 -76.92 -57.94 -11.36
N SER A 1147 -78.03 -57.99 -10.64
CA SER A 1147 -79.30 -57.38 -11.03
C SER A 1147 -79.92 -56.61 -9.88
N PHE A 1148 -80.84 -55.69 -10.19
CA PHE A 1148 -81.51 -54.86 -9.18
C PHE A 1148 -82.23 -55.71 -8.11
N ALA A 1149 -82.71 -56.90 -8.49
CA ALA A 1149 -83.38 -57.82 -7.57
C ALA A 1149 -82.44 -58.47 -6.53
N GLN A 1150 -81.12 -58.29 -6.66
CA GLN A 1150 -80.10 -58.87 -5.75
C GLN A 1150 -79.53 -57.84 -4.77
N ILE A 1151 -79.81 -56.54 -4.97
CA ILE A 1151 -79.26 -55.46 -4.14
C ILE A 1151 -80.31 -54.85 -3.21
N GLY A 1152 -79.86 -54.38 -2.06
CA GLY A 1152 -80.62 -53.60 -1.09
C GLY A 1152 -80.09 -52.18 -1.04
N VAL A 1153 -80.99 -51.22 -1.16
CA VAL A 1153 -80.70 -49.78 -1.06
C VAL A 1153 -81.24 -49.28 0.28
N THR A 1154 -80.37 -48.74 1.13
CA THR A 1154 -80.72 -48.32 2.49
C THR A 1154 -80.03 -47.03 2.88
N GLN A 1155 -80.68 -46.19 3.68
CA GLN A 1155 -80.00 -45.03 4.28
C GLN A 1155 -78.93 -45.51 5.26
N GLY A 1156 -77.76 -44.87 5.24
CA GLY A 1156 -76.72 -45.08 6.23
C GLY A 1156 -77.12 -44.58 7.62
N THR A 1157 -76.27 -44.87 8.60
CA THR A 1157 -76.46 -44.45 10.01
C THR A 1157 -75.14 -43.96 10.57
N GLY A 1158 -75.17 -43.23 11.69
CA GLY A 1158 -73.96 -42.71 12.32
C GLY A 1158 -73.25 -41.71 11.40
N VAL A 1159 -71.98 -41.97 11.10
CA VAL A 1159 -71.15 -41.10 10.24
C VAL A 1159 -71.65 -41.05 8.79
N ASN A 1160 -72.38 -42.07 8.32
CA ASN A 1160 -72.95 -42.13 6.97
C ASN A 1160 -74.46 -41.78 6.96
N ALA A 1161 -74.95 -41.02 7.94
CA ALA A 1161 -76.40 -40.74 8.05
C ALA A 1161 -76.97 -39.97 6.85
N SER A 1162 -76.13 -39.21 6.14
CA SER A 1162 -76.47 -38.48 4.91
C SER A 1162 -76.41 -39.35 3.65
N ASP A 1163 -75.88 -40.56 3.72
CA ASP A 1163 -75.45 -41.32 2.53
C ASP A 1163 -76.35 -42.53 2.27
N THR A 1164 -76.41 -42.97 1.01
CA THR A 1164 -77.10 -44.19 0.62
C THR A 1164 -76.12 -45.36 0.54
N LEU A 1165 -76.44 -46.48 1.19
CA LEU A 1165 -75.66 -47.71 1.14
C LEU A 1165 -76.33 -48.72 0.19
N ILE A 1166 -75.56 -49.21 -0.79
CA ILE A 1166 -75.95 -50.27 -1.72
C ILE A 1166 -75.28 -51.57 -1.29
N LYS A 1167 -76.09 -52.57 -0.94
CA LYS A 1167 -75.60 -53.85 -0.38
C LYS A 1167 -76.10 -55.04 -1.18
N LEU A 1168 -75.30 -56.09 -1.29
CA LEU A 1168 -75.76 -57.37 -1.82
C LEU A 1168 -76.64 -58.07 -0.77
N MET A 1169 -77.88 -58.42 -1.12
CA MET A 1169 -78.82 -59.03 -0.17
C MET A 1169 -78.42 -60.44 0.28
N ALA A 1170 -77.64 -61.16 -0.53
CA ALA A 1170 -77.29 -62.56 -0.27
C ALA A 1170 -76.35 -62.74 0.94
N ASN A 1171 -75.40 -61.81 1.13
CA ASN A 1171 -74.34 -61.89 2.15
C ASN A 1171 -74.15 -60.56 2.92
N ASN A 1172 -74.93 -59.51 2.61
CA ASN A 1172 -74.84 -58.18 3.20
C ASN A 1172 -73.48 -57.47 2.95
N GLU A 1173 -72.78 -57.87 1.88
CA GLU A 1173 -71.62 -57.16 1.34
C GLU A 1173 -72.01 -55.75 0.93
N LEU A 1174 -71.21 -54.76 1.31
CA LEU A 1174 -71.40 -53.37 0.94
C LEU A 1174 -70.68 -53.14 -0.38
N LEU A 1175 -71.44 -52.82 -1.43
CA LEU A 1175 -70.90 -52.62 -2.77
C LEU A 1175 -70.51 -51.16 -3.00
N ALA A 1176 -71.36 -50.22 -2.58
CA ALA A 1176 -71.08 -48.79 -2.71
C ALA A 1176 -71.79 -47.93 -1.66
N ILE A 1177 -71.24 -46.73 -1.47
CA ILE A 1177 -71.78 -45.63 -0.68
C ILE A 1177 -71.99 -44.44 -1.64
N LEU A 1178 -73.22 -43.96 -1.77
CA LEU A 1178 -73.52 -42.71 -2.46
C LEU A 1178 -73.50 -41.56 -1.45
N SER A 1179 -72.46 -40.74 -1.50
CA SER A 1179 -72.23 -39.63 -0.58
C SER A 1179 -73.33 -38.58 -0.70
N GLY A 1180 -73.96 -38.20 0.41
CA GLY A 1180 -74.95 -37.12 0.44
C GLY A 1180 -76.28 -37.39 -0.28
N VAL A 1181 -76.49 -38.60 -0.81
CA VAL A 1181 -77.73 -38.98 -1.51
C VAL A 1181 -78.72 -39.63 -0.55
N ASN A 1182 -79.99 -39.22 -0.62
CA ASN A 1182 -81.06 -39.83 0.16
C ASN A 1182 -81.55 -41.13 -0.51
N SER A 1183 -81.59 -42.22 0.24
CA SER A 1183 -81.99 -43.54 -0.27
C SER A 1183 -83.42 -43.60 -0.80
N SER A 1184 -84.31 -42.67 -0.42
CA SER A 1184 -85.67 -42.58 -0.99
C SER A 1184 -85.70 -42.13 -2.45
N ASN A 1185 -84.62 -41.50 -2.93
CA ASN A 1185 -84.51 -41.00 -4.30
C ASN A 1185 -84.01 -42.09 -5.24
N ILE A 1186 -83.35 -43.12 -4.72
CA ILE A 1186 -82.79 -44.21 -5.52
C ILE A 1186 -83.85 -45.29 -5.78
N THR A 1187 -84.16 -45.50 -7.05
CA THR A 1187 -85.18 -46.43 -7.56
C THR A 1187 -84.59 -47.40 -8.59
N ALA A 1188 -85.39 -48.34 -9.08
CA ALA A 1188 -84.97 -49.25 -10.14
C ALA A 1188 -84.60 -48.54 -11.47
N ALA A 1189 -85.03 -47.29 -11.67
CA ALA A 1189 -84.75 -46.52 -12.89
C ALA A 1189 -83.30 -46.01 -12.95
N ASP A 1190 -82.66 -45.87 -11.79
CA ASP A 1190 -81.28 -45.43 -11.60
C ASP A 1190 -80.28 -46.55 -11.86
N PHE A 1191 -80.75 -47.79 -12.02
CA PHE A 1191 -79.91 -48.95 -12.31
C PHE A 1191 -80.04 -49.40 -13.76
N VAL A 1192 -78.92 -49.81 -14.34
CA VAL A 1192 -78.85 -50.51 -15.62
C VAL A 1192 -78.12 -51.83 -15.41
N SER A 1193 -78.67 -52.93 -15.93
CA SER A 1193 -78.04 -54.26 -15.86
C SER A 1193 -77.54 -54.62 -17.25
N VAL A 1194 -76.31 -55.14 -17.34
CA VAL A 1194 -75.64 -55.42 -18.62
C VAL A 1194 -75.32 -56.90 -18.77
#